data_AF-A0A8H7S402-F1
#
_entry.id   AF-A0A8H7S402-F1
#
_cell.length_a   1.000
_cell.length_b   1.000
_cell.length_c   1.000
_cell.angle_alpha   90.00
_cell.angle_beta   90.00
_cell.angle_gamma   90.00
#
_symmetry.space_group_name_H-M   'P 1'
#
loop_
_entity.id
_entity.type
_entity.pdbx_description
1 polymer ?
#
loop_
_entity_poly.entity_id
_entity_poly.type
_entity_poly.pdbx_seq_one_letter_code
_entity_poly.pdbx_strand_id
1 'polypeptide(L)'
;ATVGLSSAAGQQEAQFDVGGIKPFVTGRYIFEFGGSSAKSDSQKVVDFLKDKFTDATLSVPQLFDHALMKAATIQFDKPVAGKKKNKDNDSLISPNSLSVNNEEDGDKMDLDDIVKSMADLGLVTNVYPVRIVQRPTTSAVVATTDGIDTSKLFPHAQTQVDRVHSELKNTGKGISVGVIDSGVDYMHPALGGGFGEGFKVRYGRDLVGDNYDANNPASVPVPDDDPIDTCDTGASGHGTHVSGIVAGKSDNFTGVAPDATLGMWRVFGCTGSASDDVIMDAMLSAYDAGVDIISMSLGDVYGWPSGPSAVLAERITAKGVPVIIAAGNEGSSGAFTVSVPSVGHGAYSVASYDNNNNLMNAFEIEGSSESYGYAFGEPSPGKIPNGQIVAGDTNVGSSSDGCDKANIPSDVKGKLALVQRGSCTFDEKSGNLAAAGAVGVVVFNAEGQDVFTPSTPESKIPVVGISSEAGKILIEAIKKGDTSLKFADEQQVGPVSTGNTVSSFSSVGPSYELDFKPEIAGVGGNVYSTLPRKLGSWGIMSGTSMATPYVSGSVALYLNSLKGKKTTPAFILEQFQNYAFKAPTVNGEDNVDSPYRQGAGLVQVYDTIKETVHVSPGGISFNDTANLVKSHTLTITNNGHSIVSYQILNNVSVSVVPYADTKDYLFKEPASFGKDAASLKFNKKTIKISPGKSAKLKVSVIPPKSNPADHIMYGGYIQLKSQQKKNAKDITIPYIGIAGNQRELPIYGHETPYLTNSTDATYIFGPDDVYEYKRAGGTAPIFIFYLANPSKQIKAPLFDAETNKQLGYAFADIELSARSSSGNPGFALEWKGSYTSNVAGLNLPITKLASPGKYRIGFNALKWLGNPKSKKDWENWTSSVIEVK
;
A
#
# COMPACT_ATOMS: atom_id res chain seq x y z
N ALA A 1 24.76 35.19 28.79
CA ALA A 1 23.68 34.65 29.64
C ALA A 1 22.82 33.78 28.75
N THR A 2 22.92 32.48 29.00
CA THR A 2 22.29 31.35 28.34
C THR A 2 20.76 31.46 28.47
N VAL A 3 20.03 31.33 27.36
CA VAL A 3 18.60 31.01 27.37
C VAL A 3 18.45 29.72 26.59
N GLY A 4 18.11 28.65 27.33
CA GLY A 4 18.01 27.29 26.83
C GLY A 4 16.77 27.10 25.96
N LEU A 5 17.00 26.52 24.78
CA LEU A 5 15.98 25.84 24.00
C LEU A 5 15.70 24.50 24.70
N SER A 6 14.48 24.35 25.23
CA SER A 6 13.99 23.08 25.75
C SER A 6 13.82 22.10 24.59
N SER A 7 14.63 21.05 24.63
CA SER A 7 14.51 19.82 23.85
C SER A 7 13.18 19.13 24.13
N ALA A 8 12.27 19.16 23.17
CA ALA A 8 11.11 18.26 23.07
C ALA A 8 11.05 17.61 21.68
N ALA A 9 12.21 17.31 21.10
CA ALA A 9 12.36 16.24 20.15
C ALA A 9 12.93 15.07 20.95
N GLY A 10 12.07 14.15 21.38
CA GLY A 10 12.53 12.90 21.96
C GLY A 10 13.46 12.23 20.96
N GLN A 11 14.70 11.98 21.36
CA GLN A 11 15.49 10.91 20.77
C GLN A 11 14.72 9.62 21.06
N GLN A 12 13.85 9.23 20.13
CA GLN A 12 13.52 7.82 19.99
C GLN A 12 14.82 7.17 19.54
N GLU A 13 15.44 6.39 20.42
CA GLU A 13 16.46 5.42 20.04
C GLU A 13 15.85 4.58 18.91
N ALA A 14 16.28 4.85 17.66
CA ALA A 14 15.90 4.02 16.54
C ALA A 14 16.62 2.68 16.75
N GLN A 15 15.95 1.72 17.41
CA GLN A 15 16.35 0.33 17.33
C GLN A 15 16.27 -0.06 15.86
N PHE A 16 17.43 -0.22 15.22
CA PHE A 16 17.51 -0.89 13.94
C PHE A 16 17.12 -2.34 14.19
N ASP A 17 16.02 -2.79 13.58
CA ASP A 17 15.57 -4.17 13.75
C ASP A 17 16.63 -5.11 13.16
N VAL A 18 17.36 -5.79 14.06
CA VAL A 18 18.39 -6.80 13.77
C VAL A 18 17.81 -8.02 13.08
N GLY A 19 16.48 -8.17 13.12
CA GLY A 19 15.71 -9.18 12.40
C GLY A 19 14.86 -8.62 11.28
N GLY A 20 15.11 -7.36 10.87
CA GLY A 20 14.27 -6.56 9.99
C GLY A 20 13.72 -7.38 8.82
N ILE A 21 12.40 -7.57 8.86
CA ILE A 21 11.52 -8.28 7.90
C ILE A 21 12.31 -8.75 6.70
N LYS A 22 12.68 -10.05 6.67
CA LYS A 22 13.21 -10.66 5.45
C LYS A 22 12.13 -10.44 4.38
N PRO A 23 12.30 -9.53 3.41
CA PRO A 23 11.23 -9.27 2.45
C PRO A 23 11.11 -10.41 1.45
N PHE A 24 11.94 -11.44 1.60
CA PHE A 24 12.03 -12.61 0.77
C PHE A 24 12.02 -13.89 1.61
N VAL A 25 11.40 -14.93 1.06
CA VAL A 25 11.49 -16.28 1.60
C VAL A 25 12.94 -16.76 1.39
N THR A 26 13.60 -17.13 2.49
CA THR A 26 15.02 -17.51 2.46
C THR A 26 15.26 -18.70 1.53
N GLY A 27 16.18 -18.55 0.58
CA GLY A 27 16.60 -19.62 -0.33
C GLY A 27 15.51 -20.06 -1.32
N ARG A 28 14.52 -19.21 -1.63
CA ARG A 28 13.44 -19.50 -2.56
C ARG A 28 13.44 -18.54 -3.75
N TYR A 29 13.46 -19.11 -4.95
CA TYR A 29 13.58 -18.36 -6.20
C TYR A 29 12.58 -18.83 -7.25
N ILE A 30 12.02 -17.90 -8.01
CA ILE A 30 11.25 -18.19 -9.22
C ILE A 30 12.20 -18.09 -10.42
N PHE A 31 12.37 -19.20 -11.12
CA PHE A 31 13.10 -19.27 -12.39
C PHE A 31 12.10 -19.22 -13.53
N GLU A 32 12.18 -18.18 -14.35
CA GLU A 32 11.38 -18.09 -15.57
C GLU A 32 12.19 -18.63 -16.76
N PHE A 33 11.52 -19.39 -17.63
CA PHE A 33 12.11 -20.10 -18.75
C PHE A 33 11.66 -19.52 -20.09
N GLY A 34 12.58 -19.47 -21.05
CA GLY A 34 12.28 -19.13 -22.45
C GLY A 34 11.84 -20.32 -23.30
N GLY A 35 11.95 -21.54 -22.78
CA GLY A 35 11.63 -22.79 -23.47
C GLY A 35 10.14 -23.14 -23.47
N SER A 36 9.80 -24.28 -24.08
CA SER A 36 8.40 -24.69 -24.31
C SER A 36 7.76 -25.49 -23.17
N SER A 37 8.53 -25.97 -22.18
CA SER A 37 8.02 -26.79 -21.08
C SER A 37 8.69 -26.43 -19.76
N ALA A 38 7.90 -25.89 -18.82
CA ALA A 38 8.40 -25.54 -17.50
C ALA A 38 8.96 -26.77 -16.77
N LYS A 39 8.31 -27.94 -16.91
CA LYS A 39 8.76 -29.19 -16.28
C LYS A 39 10.13 -29.66 -16.78
N SER A 40 10.33 -29.66 -18.10
CA SER A 40 11.61 -30.11 -18.66
C SER A 40 12.73 -29.14 -18.34
N ASP A 41 12.47 -27.84 -18.40
CA ASP A 41 13.49 -26.82 -18.19
C ASP A 41 13.82 -26.67 -16.70
N SER A 42 12.82 -26.77 -15.82
CA SER A 42 13.06 -26.84 -14.37
C SER A 42 13.85 -28.08 -13.98
N GLN A 43 13.60 -29.23 -14.59
CA GLN A 43 14.40 -30.44 -14.33
C GLN A 43 15.86 -30.25 -14.74
N LYS A 44 16.15 -29.63 -15.90
CA LYS A 44 17.53 -29.31 -16.31
C LYS A 44 18.21 -28.37 -15.31
N VAL A 45 17.48 -27.36 -14.83
CA VAL A 45 17.95 -26.43 -13.81
C VAL A 45 18.22 -27.17 -12.49
N VAL A 46 17.29 -28.02 -12.04
CA VAL A 46 17.46 -28.84 -10.82
C VAL A 46 18.61 -29.82 -10.96
N ASP A 47 18.77 -30.51 -12.09
CA ASP A 47 19.85 -31.47 -12.31
C ASP A 47 21.21 -30.77 -12.31
N PHE A 48 21.29 -29.60 -12.97
CA PHE A 48 22.46 -28.74 -12.90
C PHE A 48 22.74 -28.31 -11.46
N LEU A 49 21.72 -27.85 -10.73
CA LEU A 49 21.88 -27.44 -9.33
C LEU A 49 22.24 -28.62 -8.43
N LYS A 50 21.75 -29.85 -8.66
CA LYS A 50 22.12 -31.04 -7.88
C LYS A 50 23.58 -31.46 -8.13
N ASP A 51 24.03 -31.37 -9.38
CA ASP A 51 25.45 -31.55 -9.73
C ASP A 51 26.34 -30.54 -9.00
N LYS A 52 25.86 -29.30 -8.86
CA LYS A 52 26.58 -28.25 -8.14
C LYS A 52 26.42 -28.31 -6.63
N PHE A 53 25.30 -28.75 -6.07
CA PHE A 53 25.01 -28.71 -4.63
C PHE A 53 24.67 -30.10 -4.09
N THR A 54 25.67 -30.97 -3.99
CA THR A 54 25.50 -32.37 -3.59
C THR A 54 24.94 -32.56 -2.17
N ASP A 55 25.12 -31.55 -1.30
CA ASP A 55 24.64 -31.58 0.09
C ASP A 55 23.30 -30.87 0.29
N ALA A 56 22.82 -30.10 -0.69
CA ALA A 56 21.55 -29.40 -0.60
C ALA A 56 20.37 -30.32 -0.95
N THR A 57 19.28 -30.20 -0.21
CA THR A 57 18.01 -30.76 -0.65
C THR A 57 17.31 -29.72 -1.51
N LEU A 58 17.12 -30.02 -2.80
CA LEU A 58 16.39 -29.16 -3.71
C LEU A 58 14.96 -29.65 -3.84
N SER A 59 14.02 -28.75 -3.64
CA SER A 59 12.61 -28.98 -3.92
C SER A 59 12.13 -27.98 -4.98
N VAL A 60 11.07 -28.37 -5.70
CA VAL A 60 10.36 -27.50 -6.63
C VAL A 60 8.97 -27.29 -6.06
N PRO A 61 8.77 -26.34 -5.13
CA PRO A 61 7.48 -26.17 -4.46
C PRO A 61 6.34 -25.85 -5.42
N GLN A 62 6.64 -25.13 -6.51
CA GLN A 62 5.64 -24.69 -7.47
C GLN A 62 6.17 -24.79 -8.90
N LEU A 63 5.31 -25.24 -9.81
CA LEU A 63 5.59 -25.27 -11.25
C LEU A 63 4.52 -24.48 -11.99
N PHE A 64 4.94 -23.48 -12.75
CA PHE A 64 4.09 -22.66 -13.60
C PHE A 64 4.26 -23.13 -15.03
N ASP A 65 3.48 -24.13 -15.47
CA ASP A 65 3.50 -24.61 -16.86
C ASP A 65 2.38 -23.97 -17.70
N HIS A 66 2.23 -22.65 -17.62
CA HIS A 66 1.10 -21.93 -18.22
C HIS A 66 1.49 -21.13 -19.47
N ALA A 67 0.52 -20.79 -20.34
CA ALA A 67 0.80 -20.00 -21.55
C ALA A 67 1.23 -18.56 -21.26
N LEU A 68 0.92 -18.04 -20.07
CA LEU A 68 1.32 -16.70 -19.62
C LEU A 68 2.65 -16.68 -18.88
N MET A 69 3.11 -17.82 -18.39
CA MET A 69 4.37 -17.93 -17.69
C MET A 69 4.83 -19.38 -17.67
N LYS A 70 6.07 -19.60 -18.11
CA LYS A 70 6.78 -20.86 -17.94
C LYS A 70 7.84 -20.64 -16.88
N ALA A 71 7.59 -21.11 -15.67
CA ALA A 71 8.49 -20.89 -14.55
C ALA A 71 8.44 -22.04 -13.54
N ALA A 72 9.41 -22.08 -12.64
CA ALA A 72 9.39 -22.95 -11.48
C ALA A 72 9.92 -22.21 -10.27
N THR A 73 9.22 -22.35 -9.14
CA THR A 73 9.81 -22.01 -7.85
C THR A 73 10.73 -23.15 -7.43
N ILE A 74 11.97 -22.82 -7.09
CA ILE A 74 12.94 -23.75 -6.54
C ILE A 74 13.28 -23.27 -5.14
N GLN A 75 13.10 -24.16 -4.17
CA GLN A 75 13.51 -23.97 -2.79
C GLN A 75 14.76 -24.80 -2.55
N PHE A 76 15.70 -24.16 -1.87
CA PHE A 76 16.90 -24.81 -1.41
C PHE A 76 16.76 -25.05 0.09
N ASP A 77 16.61 -26.32 0.45
CA ASP A 77 16.46 -26.80 1.82
C ASP A 77 17.81 -27.34 2.32
N LYS A 78 18.15 -27.04 3.57
CA LYS A 78 19.34 -27.64 4.19
C LYS A 78 19.21 -29.16 4.30
N PRO A 79 20.32 -29.91 4.26
CA PRO A 79 20.30 -31.28 4.75
C PRO A 79 19.93 -31.27 6.24
N VAL A 80 18.90 -32.04 6.62
CA VAL A 80 18.65 -32.38 8.02
C VAL A 80 19.91 -33.08 8.53
N ALA A 81 20.50 -32.58 9.62
CA ALA A 81 21.67 -33.19 10.25
C ALA A 81 21.39 -34.67 10.61
N GLY A 82 21.69 -35.57 9.68
CA GLY A 82 21.62 -37.00 9.87
C GLY A 82 22.74 -37.39 10.83
N LYS A 83 22.36 -37.93 12.00
CA LYS A 83 23.19 -38.57 13.03
C LYS A 83 24.60 -39.01 12.57
N LYS A 84 25.55 -38.10 12.51
CA LYS A 84 26.98 -38.39 12.65
C LYS A 84 27.54 -37.42 13.68
N LYS A 85 27.69 -37.92 14.91
CA LYS A 85 28.50 -37.27 15.94
C LYS A 85 29.95 -37.27 15.45
N ASN A 86 30.40 -36.17 14.86
CA ASN A 86 31.79 -35.74 15.02
C ASN A 86 31.75 -34.47 15.87
N LYS A 87 32.34 -34.58 17.07
CA LYS A 87 32.63 -33.42 17.91
C LYS A 87 33.78 -32.66 17.25
N ASP A 88 33.69 -31.33 17.28
CA ASP A 88 34.73 -30.37 16.89
C ASP A 88 34.68 -29.91 15.41
N ASN A 89 33.64 -29.13 15.02
CA ASN A 89 33.72 -27.96 14.09
C ASN A 89 32.38 -27.44 13.52
N ASP A 90 31.22 -28.06 13.80
CA ASP A 90 29.97 -27.77 13.06
C ASP A 90 29.14 -26.54 13.52
N SER A 91 29.63 -25.68 14.42
CA SER A 91 28.82 -24.58 14.98
C SER A 91 28.99 -23.20 14.31
N LEU A 92 29.66 -23.11 13.15
CA LEU A 92 30.04 -21.83 12.50
C LEU A 92 29.44 -21.61 11.10
N ILE A 93 28.41 -22.36 10.72
CA ILE A 93 27.79 -22.29 9.39
C ILE A 93 26.53 -21.40 9.46
N SER A 94 26.45 -20.41 8.58
CA SER A 94 25.29 -19.53 8.40
C SER A 94 24.00 -20.36 8.28
N PRO A 95 22.88 -19.92 8.86
CA PRO A 95 21.59 -20.52 8.59
C PRO A 95 21.15 -20.45 7.10
N ASN A 96 21.89 -19.73 6.24
CA ASN A 96 21.55 -19.48 4.84
C ASN A 96 22.61 -19.94 3.81
N SER A 97 23.71 -20.57 4.22
CA SER A 97 24.71 -21.08 3.26
C SER A 97 24.42 -22.55 2.91
N LEU A 98 24.09 -22.85 1.66
CA LEU A 98 24.04 -24.22 1.13
C LEU A 98 25.42 -24.60 0.58
N SER A 99 25.90 -25.81 0.87
CA SER A 99 27.27 -26.22 0.53
C SER A 99 27.34 -27.07 -0.75
N VAL A 100 28.51 -26.99 -1.39
CA VAL A 100 28.96 -27.81 -2.53
C VAL A 100 30.15 -28.63 -2.05
N ASN A 101 30.23 -29.92 -2.36
CA ASN A 101 31.47 -30.69 -2.23
C ASN A 101 32.26 -30.61 -3.55
N ASN A 102 33.43 -29.98 -3.52
CA ASN A 102 34.51 -30.29 -4.44
C ASN A 102 35.62 -30.95 -3.63
N GLU A 103 35.91 -32.22 -3.91
CA GLU A 103 36.86 -33.03 -3.15
C GLU A 103 38.34 -32.66 -3.36
N GLU A 104 38.68 -31.61 -4.13
CA GLU A 104 40.08 -31.25 -4.39
C GLU A 104 40.54 -29.88 -3.87
N ASP A 105 39.64 -28.97 -3.50
CA ASP A 105 39.99 -27.72 -2.80
C ASP A 105 38.73 -27.26 -2.06
N GLY A 106 38.80 -27.07 -0.73
CA GLY A 106 37.66 -26.87 0.19
C GLY A 106 36.82 -25.59 0.02
N ASP A 107 36.47 -25.24 -1.21
CA ASP A 107 35.62 -24.12 -1.63
C ASP A 107 34.13 -24.49 -1.56
N LYS A 108 33.30 -23.67 -0.90
CA LYS A 108 31.85 -23.91 -0.68
C LYS A 108 31.05 -22.79 -1.32
N MET A 109 30.21 -23.01 -2.34
CA MET A 109 29.49 -21.96 -3.10
C MET A 109 28.26 -21.35 -2.36
N ASP A 110 27.91 -20.07 -2.60
CA ASP A 110 26.70 -19.44 -2.07
C ASP A 110 25.57 -19.56 -3.09
N LEU A 111 24.39 -19.83 -2.57
CA LEU A 111 23.21 -20.21 -3.32
C LEU A 111 22.79 -19.11 -4.31
N ASP A 112 22.65 -17.91 -3.78
CA ASP A 112 21.96 -16.80 -4.45
C ASP A 112 22.69 -16.37 -5.72
N ASP A 113 24.01 -16.49 -5.71
CA ASP A 113 24.86 -16.11 -6.83
C ASP A 113 24.89 -17.20 -7.92
N ILE A 114 24.84 -18.51 -7.57
CA ILE A 114 24.72 -19.59 -8.57
C ILE A 114 23.37 -19.51 -9.26
N VAL A 115 22.29 -19.33 -8.50
CA VAL A 115 20.92 -19.19 -8.97
C VAL A 115 20.80 -18.04 -9.98
N LYS A 116 21.44 -16.90 -9.72
CA LYS A 116 21.43 -15.74 -10.63
C LYS A 116 22.35 -15.89 -11.85
N SER A 117 23.41 -16.71 -11.78
CA SER A 117 24.29 -17.02 -12.92
C SER A 117 23.66 -17.97 -13.97
N MET A 118 22.50 -18.56 -13.68
CA MET A 118 21.82 -19.53 -14.56
C MET A 118 21.25 -18.92 -15.84
N ALA A 119 21.20 -17.60 -15.96
CA ALA A 119 20.85 -16.90 -17.20
C ALA A 119 21.78 -17.29 -18.38
N ASP A 120 23.02 -17.69 -18.09
CA ASP A 120 24.00 -18.09 -19.10
C ASP A 120 23.75 -19.50 -19.68
N LEU A 121 22.83 -20.29 -19.10
CA LEU A 121 22.41 -21.59 -19.66
C LEU A 121 21.53 -21.44 -20.91
N GLY A 122 21.11 -20.21 -21.26
CA GLY A 122 20.20 -19.93 -22.40
C GLY A 122 18.76 -20.45 -22.21
N LEU A 123 18.48 -21.12 -21.09
CA LEU A 123 17.17 -21.68 -20.73
C LEU A 123 16.36 -20.75 -19.82
N VAL A 124 17.04 -20.04 -18.90
CA VAL A 124 16.44 -19.15 -17.90
C VAL A 124 16.47 -17.73 -18.44
N THR A 125 15.31 -17.06 -18.49
CA THR A 125 15.19 -15.67 -18.94
C THR A 125 15.27 -14.70 -17.77
N ASN A 126 14.71 -15.06 -16.62
CA ASN A 126 14.71 -14.24 -15.41
C ASN A 126 14.79 -15.13 -14.17
N VAL A 127 15.34 -14.57 -13.10
CA VAL A 127 15.37 -15.18 -11.77
C VAL A 127 14.87 -14.13 -10.79
N TYR A 128 13.86 -14.48 -10.00
CA TYR A 128 13.28 -13.58 -9.02
C TYR A 128 13.43 -14.16 -7.61
N PRO A 129 13.93 -13.40 -6.63
CA PRO A 129 13.78 -13.78 -5.24
C PRO A 129 12.28 -13.77 -4.88
N VAL A 130 11.80 -14.81 -4.20
CA VAL A 130 10.38 -14.88 -3.81
C VAL A 130 10.13 -13.94 -2.65
N ARG A 131 9.29 -12.91 -2.87
CA ARG A 131 8.92 -11.97 -1.82
C ARG A 131 7.86 -12.51 -0.89
N ILE A 132 7.85 -11.94 0.31
CA ILE A 132 6.80 -12.12 1.31
C ILE A 132 5.85 -10.93 1.21
N VAL A 133 4.55 -11.21 1.16
CA VAL A 133 3.48 -10.23 1.22
C VAL A 133 2.76 -10.43 2.54
N GLN A 134 2.73 -9.40 3.38
CA GLN A 134 2.06 -9.48 4.67
C GLN A 134 0.55 -9.57 4.49
N ARG A 135 -0.12 -10.33 5.36
CA ARG A 135 -1.59 -10.35 5.40
C ARG A 135 -2.09 -8.93 5.72
N PRO A 136 -3.11 -8.40 5.03
CA PRO A 136 -3.66 -7.08 5.33
C PRO A 136 -4.07 -6.93 6.79
N THR A 137 -3.51 -5.93 7.48
CA THR A 137 -3.80 -5.60 8.88
C THR A 137 -4.93 -4.58 8.97
N THR A 138 -6.17 -5.03 8.83
CA THR A 138 -7.35 -4.17 8.97
C THR A 138 -8.07 -4.43 10.30
N SER A 139 -8.22 -3.40 11.13
CA SER A 139 -9.09 -3.44 12.29
C SER A 139 -10.55 -3.40 11.84
N ALA A 140 -11.27 -4.51 12.02
CA ALA A 140 -12.70 -4.56 11.80
C ALA A 140 -13.43 -3.97 13.02
N VAL A 141 -14.28 -2.97 12.80
CA VAL A 141 -15.25 -2.55 13.83
C VAL A 141 -16.53 -3.33 13.57
N VAL A 142 -16.86 -4.28 14.47
CA VAL A 142 -18.12 -5.03 14.40
C VAL A 142 -19.27 -4.03 14.45
N ALA A 143 -20.18 -4.13 13.49
CA ALA A 143 -21.28 -3.21 13.32
C ALA A 143 -22.59 -3.86 13.77
N THR A 144 -23.16 -3.36 14.86
CA THR A 144 -24.54 -3.73 15.26
C THR A 144 -25.49 -2.78 14.54
N THR A 145 -26.42 -3.34 13.76
CA THR A 145 -27.27 -2.55 12.84
C THR A 145 -28.76 -2.79 13.03
N ASP A 146 -29.15 -3.44 14.13
CA ASP A 146 -30.56 -3.62 14.47
C ASP A 146 -31.24 -2.24 14.61
N GLY A 147 -32.35 -2.04 13.91
CA GLY A 147 -33.06 -0.75 13.90
C GLY A 147 -32.39 0.37 13.08
N ILE A 148 -31.21 0.14 12.50
CA ILE A 148 -30.50 1.14 11.67
C ILE A 148 -30.85 0.95 10.20
N ASP A 149 -31.18 2.05 9.51
CA ASP A 149 -31.27 2.07 8.05
C ASP A 149 -29.88 2.01 7.42
N THR A 150 -29.39 0.78 7.22
CA THR A 150 -28.06 0.50 6.66
C THR A 150 -27.87 1.01 5.23
N SER A 151 -28.96 1.30 4.50
CA SER A 151 -28.86 1.80 3.12
C SER A 151 -28.10 3.13 3.03
N LYS A 152 -28.11 3.91 4.11
CA LYS A 152 -27.38 5.18 4.24
C LYS A 152 -25.87 4.99 4.45
N LEU A 153 -25.42 3.81 4.85
CA LEU A 153 -24.00 3.45 4.96
C LEU A 153 -23.39 3.08 3.60
N PHE A 154 -24.22 2.78 2.58
CA PHE A 154 -23.69 2.38 1.29
C PHE A 154 -23.16 3.59 0.51
N PRO A 155 -21.95 3.53 -0.04
CA PRO A 155 -21.39 4.61 -0.86
C PRO A 155 -21.96 4.65 -2.30
N HIS A 156 -23.11 4.01 -2.53
CA HIS A 156 -23.67 3.84 -3.87
C HIS A 156 -24.07 5.17 -4.51
N ALA A 157 -24.64 6.11 -3.75
CA ALA A 157 -24.96 7.44 -4.24
C ALA A 157 -23.69 8.25 -4.60
N GLN A 158 -22.62 8.10 -3.80
CA GLN A 158 -21.33 8.77 -4.03
C GLN A 158 -20.67 8.39 -5.36
N THR A 159 -20.95 7.17 -5.83
CA THR A 159 -20.34 6.55 -7.03
C THR A 159 -21.35 6.30 -8.16
N GLN A 160 -22.60 6.75 -7.97
CA GLN A 160 -23.73 6.58 -8.88
C GLN A 160 -24.15 5.12 -9.14
N VAL A 161 -23.74 4.18 -8.28
CA VAL A 161 -24.12 2.75 -8.37
C VAL A 161 -25.63 2.59 -8.12
N ASP A 162 -26.21 3.39 -7.23
CA ASP A 162 -27.64 3.46 -6.96
C ASP A 162 -28.45 3.75 -8.23
N ARG A 163 -27.96 4.65 -9.09
CA ARG A 163 -28.54 4.98 -10.39
C ARG A 163 -28.35 3.86 -11.41
N VAL A 164 -27.23 3.13 -11.37
CA VAL A 164 -27.03 1.94 -12.23
C VAL A 164 -28.07 0.86 -11.89
N HIS A 165 -28.28 0.58 -10.61
CA HIS A 165 -29.27 -0.40 -10.15
C HIS A 165 -30.70 0.07 -10.50
N SER A 166 -31.05 1.30 -10.15
CA SER A 166 -32.42 1.81 -10.23
C SER A 166 -32.85 2.23 -11.64
N GLU A 167 -32.00 2.94 -12.39
CA GLU A 167 -32.32 3.46 -13.73
C GLU A 167 -31.92 2.50 -14.86
N LEU A 168 -30.76 1.84 -14.76
CA LEU A 168 -30.24 0.96 -15.82
C LEU A 168 -30.65 -0.52 -15.62
N LYS A 169 -31.22 -0.86 -14.45
CA LYS A 169 -31.60 -2.24 -14.09
C LYS A 169 -30.45 -3.22 -14.27
N ASN A 170 -29.24 -2.78 -13.92
CA ASN A 170 -28.01 -3.55 -14.05
C ASN A 170 -27.46 -3.83 -12.65
N THR A 171 -27.27 -5.12 -12.35
CA THR A 171 -26.80 -5.65 -11.06
C THR A 171 -25.56 -6.54 -11.22
N GLY A 172 -24.94 -6.57 -12.41
CA GLY A 172 -23.73 -7.35 -12.68
C GLY A 172 -23.97 -8.81 -13.07
N LYS A 173 -25.23 -9.20 -13.36
CA LYS A 173 -25.59 -10.58 -13.71
C LYS A 173 -24.75 -11.15 -14.85
N GLY A 174 -24.24 -12.36 -14.67
CA GLY A 174 -23.47 -13.08 -15.69
C GLY A 174 -22.03 -12.62 -15.82
N ILE A 175 -21.57 -11.72 -14.96
CA ILE A 175 -20.15 -11.40 -14.78
C ILE A 175 -19.62 -12.16 -13.57
N SER A 176 -18.38 -12.61 -13.66
CA SER A 176 -17.66 -13.34 -12.62
C SER A 176 -16.44 -12.55 -12.15
N VAL A 177 -16.29 -12.42 -10.83
CA VAL A 177 -15.16 -11.73 -10.19
C VAL A 177 -14.41 -12.71 -9.32
N GLY A 178 -13.15 -12.97 -9.66
CA GLY A 178 -12.24 -13.75 -8.84
C GLY A 178 -11.55 -12.89 -7.79
N VAL A 179 -11.63 -13.28 -6.54
CA VAL A 179 -11.04 -12.59 -5.40
C VAL A 179 -9.85 -13.41 -4.91
N ILE A 180 -8.69 -12.79 -4.79
CA ILE A 180 -7.48 -13.40 -4.21
C ILE A 180 -7.23 -12.71 -2.86
N ASP A 181 -7.49 -13.43 -1.77
CA ASP A 181 -7.52 -12.83 -0.42
C ASP A 181 -7.33 -13.90 0.68
N SER A 182 -7.80 -13.65 1.90
CA SER A 182 -7.61 -14.48 3.09
C SER A 182 -8.62 -15.61 3.27
N GLY A 183 -9.48 -15.86 2.28
CA GLY A 183 -10.61 -16.79 2.37
C GLY A 183 -11.95 -16.10 2.61
N VAL A 184 -13.04 -16.86 2.53
CA VAL A 184 -14.41 -16.34 2.57
C VAL A 184 -15.35 -17.21 3.41
N ASP A 185 -16.14 -16.63 4.30
CA ASP A 185 -17.29 -17.32 4.89
C ASP A 185 -18.46 -17.30 3.90
N TYR A 186 -18.40 -18.15 2.86
CA TYR A 186 -19.45 -18.23 1.81
C TYR A 186 -20.81 -18.68 2.35
N MET A 187 -20.85 -19.26 3.55
CA MET A 187 -22.09 -19.60 4.24
C MET A 187 -22.79 -18.36 4.82
N HIS A 188 -22.15 -17.18 4.78
CA HIS A 188 -22.80 -15.92 5.10
C HIS A 188 -24.03 -15.72 4.19
N PRO A 189 -25.23 -15.37 4.71
CA PRO A 189 -26.45 -15.27 3.89
C PRO A 189 -26.31 -14.30 2.73
N ALA A 190 -25.64 -13.16 2.94
CA ALA A 190 -25.39 -12.19 1.88
C ALA A 190 -24.44 -12.71 0.78
N LEU A 191 -23.66 -13.76 1.07
CA LEU A 191 -22.73 -14.39 0.13
C LEU A 191 -23.28 -15.70 -0.48
N GLY A 192 -24.59 -15.95 -0.33
CA GLY A 192 -25.30 -17.03 -1.01
C GLY A 192 -25.46 -18.32 -0.20
N GLY A 193 -24.85 -18.41 0.99
CA GLY A 193 -25.10 -19.51 1.92
C GLY A 193 -24.47 -20.86 1.54
N GLY A 194 -23.52 -20.90 0.61
CA GLY A 194 -22.86 -22.12 0.16
C GLY A 194 -21.78 -21.86 -0.89
N PHE A 195 -21.07 -22.93 -1.28
CA PHE A 195 -19.94 -22.90 -2.20
C PHE A 195 -20.13 -23.89 -3.34
N GLY A 196 -19.68 -23.51 -4.54
CA GLY A 196 -19.70 -24.36 -5.73
C GLY A 196 -20.86 -24.08 -6.69
N GLU A 197 -21.20 -25.06 -7.51
CA GLU A 197 -22.23 -24.89 -8.54
C GLU A 197 -23.60 -24.54 -7.93
N GLY A 198 -24.24 -23.51 -8.51
CA GLY A 198 -25.53 -22.99 -8.03
C GLY A 198 -25.45 -21.96 -6.91
N PHE A 199 -24.28 -21.75 -6.31
CA PHE A 199 -24.05 -20.73 -5.30
C PHE A 199 -23.39 -19.46 -5.88
N LYS A 200 -23.43 -18.38 -5.08
CA LYS A 200 -22.82 -17.10 -5.44
C LYS A 200 -21.29 -17.19 -5.44
N VAL A 201 -20.69 -17.80 -4.42
CA VAL A 201 -19.27 -18.16 -4.44
C VAL A 201 -19.17 -19.51 -5.15
N ARG A 202 -18.83 -19.47 -6.43
CA ARG A 202 -18.89 -20.64 -7.34
C ARG A 202 -17.54 -21.31 -7.54
N TYR A 203 -16.48 -20.52 -7.60
CA TYR A 203 -15.12 -20.97 -7.90
C TYR A 203 -14.21 -20.68 -6.71
N GLY A 204 -13.07 -21.33 -6.66
CA GLY A 204 -12.09 -21.04 -5.62
C GLY A 204 -11.46 -22.27 -5.03
N ARG A 205 -10.51 -22.03 -4.14
CA ARG A 205 -9.79 -23.04 -3.36
C ARG A 205 -8.96 -22.38 -2.26
N ASP A 206 -8.51 -23.18 -1.30
CA ASP A 206 -7.41 -22.81 -0.40
C ASP A 206 -6.08 -23.24 -1.01
N LEU A 207 -5.14 -22.30 -1.18
CA LEU A 207 -3.81 -22.61 -1.68
C LEU A 207 -2.81 -22.95 -0.55
N VAL A 208 -3.15 -22.68 0.70
CA VAL A 208 -2.15 -22.59 1.78
C VAL A 208 -2.52 -23.29 3.08
N GLY A 209 -3.80 -23.32 3.46
CA GLY A 209 -4.25 -23.84 4.75
C GLY A 209 -3.99 -22.88 5.93
N ASP A 210 -4.62 -23.19 7.06
CA ASP A 210 -4.71 -22.30 8.23
C ASP A 210 -3.37 -21.91 8.87
N ASN A 211 -2.37 -22.79 8.85
CA ASN A 211 -1.10 -22.60 9.56
C ASN A 211 0.01 -21.98 8.69
N TYR A 212 -0.30 -21.60 7.46
CA TYR A 212 0.70 -21.09 6.54
C TYR A 212 1.17 -19.68 6.89
N ASP A 213 2.50 -19.49 6.85
CA ASP A 213 3.15 -18.21 7.05
C ASP A 213 4.47 -18.17 6.28
N ALA A 214 4.54 -17.38 5.21
CA ALA A 214 5.74 -17.24 4.38
C ALA A 214 6.95 -16.66 5.13
N ASN A 215 6.76 -15.97 6.27
CA ASN A 215 7.85 -15.51 7.14
C ASN A 215 8.59 -16.68 7.81
N ASN A 216 7.95 -17.85 7.91
CA ASN A 216 8.58 -19.07 8.41
C ASN A 216 9.05 -19.95 7.23
N PRO A 217 10.37 -20.09 6.99
CA PRO A 217 10.88 -20.90 5.89
C PRO A 217 10.50 -22.40 5.97
N ALA A 218 10.15 -22.90 7.15
CA ALA A 218 9.67 -24.28 7.32
C ALA A 218 8.16 -24.44 7.05
N SER A 219 7.43 -23.33 6.82
CA SER A 219 6.01 -23.37 6.51
C SER A 219 5.80 -23.84 5.08
N VAL A 220 5.01 -24.91 4.94
CA VAL A 220 4.66 -25.51 3.65
C VAL A 220 3.17 -25.33 3.42
N PRO A 221 2.75 -24.80 2.25
CA PRO A 221 1.34 -24.71 1.89
C PRO A 221 0.65 -26.09 1.92
N VAL A 222 -0.54 -26.16 2.51
CA VAL A 222 -1.40 -27.35 2.53
C VAL A 222 -2.71 -26.99 1.83
N PRO A 223 -2.74 -27.03 0.49
CA PRO A 223 -3.91 -26.63 -0.27
C PRO A 223 -5.03 -27.66 -0.15
N ASP A 224 -6.27 -27.18 -0.25
CA ASP A 224 -7.48 -27.97 -0.45
C ASP A 224 -8.41 -27.26 -1.44
N ASP A 225 -9.62 -27.77 -1.66
CA ASP A 225 -10.57 -27.21 -2.64
C ASP A 225 -11.63 -26.28 -2.00
N ASP A 226 -11.50 -25.96 -0.71
CA ASP A 226 -12.49 -25.20 0.06
C ASP A 226 -11.90 -23.85 0.54
N PRO A 227 -12.30 -22.71 -0.05
CA PRO A 227 -11.73 -21.40 0.28
C PRO A 227 -12.25 -20.79 1.60
N ILE A 228 -12.89 -21.58 2.46
CA ILE A 228 -13.52 -21.07 3.67
C ILE A 228 -12.49 -20.45 4.64
N ASP A 229 -12.84 -19.33 5.27
CA ASP A 229 -12.05 -18.74 6.36
C ASP A 229 -12.52 -19.32 7.71
N THR A 230 -11.82 -20.35 8.19
CA THR A 230 -12.11 -21.06 9.45
C THR A 230 -11.39 -20.50 10.68
N CYS A 231 -10.62 -19.43 10.53
CA CYS A 231 -9.64 -18.99 11.52
C CYS A 231 -10.24 -18.39 12.81
N ASP A 232 -9.99 -19.00 13.97
CA ASP A 232 -10.59 -18.59 15.26
C ASP A 232 -9.86 -17.44 15.94
N THR A 233 -8.57 -17.28 15.65
CA THR A 233 -7.73 -16.18 16.13
C THR A 233 -6.90 -15.65 14.97
N GLY A 234 -6.62 -14.34 14.97
CA GLY A 234 -5.77 -13.69 13.96
C GLY A 234 -6.43 -13.36 12.62
N ALA A 235 -7.59 -13.96 12.28
CA ALA A 235 -8.32 -13.58 11.08
C ALA A 235 -9.20 -12.34 11.30
N SER A 236 -8.94 -11.32 10.47
CA SER A 236 -9.74 -10.10 10.41
C SER A 236 -11.08 -10.27 9.67
N GLY A 237 -11.32 -11.40 8.98
CA GLY A 237 -12.47 -11.58 8.10
C GLY A 237 -12.38 -10.79 6.79
N HIS A 238 -11.18 -10.32 6.44
CA HIS A 238 -10.90 -9.44 5.30
C HIS A 238 -11.47 -9.96 3.97
N GLY A 239 -11.17 -11.22 3.60
CA GLY A 239 -11.66 -11.82 2.36
C GLY A 239 -13.19 -11.94 2.27
N THR A 240 -13.86 -12.09 3.42
CA THR A 240 -15.33 -12.03 3.51
C THR A 240 -15.84 -10.61 3.30
N HIS A 241 -15.17 -9.61 3.87
CA HIS A 241 -15.51 -8.19 3.74
C HIS A 241 -15.42 -7.69 2.31
N VAL A 242 -14.30 -7.97 1.63
CA VAL A 242 -14.10 -7.60 0.23
C VAL A 242 -15.11 -8.31 -0.69
N SER A 243 -15.43 -9.59 -0.43
CA SER A 243 -16.44 -10.34 -1.20
C SER A 243 -17.83 -9.72 -1.09
N GLY A 244 -18.20 -9.24 0.10
CA GLY A 244 -19.44 -8.50 0.33
C GLY A 244 -19.51 -7.21 -0.48
N ILE A 245 -18.42 -6.43 -0.51
CA ILE A 245 -18.36 -5.17 -1.27
C ILE A 245 -18.63 -5.43 -2.75
N VAL A 246 -18.05 -6.49 -3.33
CA VAL A 246 -18.28 -6.83 -4.74
C VAL A 246 -19.74 -7.23 -4.98
N ALA A 247 -20.23 -8.28 -4.33
CA ALA A 247 -21.46 -8.97 -4.75
C ALA A 247 -22.39 -9.43 -3.62
N GLY A 248 -22.18 -8.95 -2.39
CA GLY A 248 -23.05 -9.30 -1.26
C GLY A 248 -24.50 -8.85 -1.48
N LYS A 249 -25.48 -9.66 -1.09
CA LYS A 249 -26.90 -9.32 -1.20
C LYS A 249 -27.75 -9.97 -0.10
N SER A 250 -28.38 -9.16 0.73
CA SER A 250 -29.42 -9.55 1.69
C SER A 250 -30.46 -8.44 1.80
N ASP A 251 -31.43 -8.58 2.71
CA ASP A 251 -32.49 -7.56 2.90
C ASP A 251 -31.91 -6.19 3.30
N ASN A 252 -30.91 -6.18 4.19
CA ASN A 252 -30.28 -4.98 4.72
C ASN A 252 -28.87 -4.70 4.16
N PHE A 253 -28.47 -5.36 3.08
CA PHE A 253 -27.14 -5.14 2.47
C PHE A 253 -27.14 -5.38 0.97
N THR A 254 -26.43 -4.53 0.24
CA THR A 254 -26.22 -4.69 -1.20
C THR A 254 -24.81 -4.21 -1.54
N GLY A 255 -24.02 -5.09 -2.14
CA GLY A 255 -22.72 -4.77 -2.74
C GLY A 255 -22.90 -4.10 -4.11
N VAL A 256 -21.78 -3.77 -4.75
CA VAL A 256 -21.78 -2.98 -6.00
C VAL A 256 -22.43 -3.74 -7.16
N ALA A 257 -22.11 -5.03 -7.34
CA ALA A 257 -22.62 -5.90 -8.39
C ALA A 257 -23.29 -7.15 -7.77
N PRO A 258 -24.48 -7.00 -7.14
CA PRO A 258 -25.07 -8.03 -6.29
C PRO A 258 -25.47 -9.32 -7.00
N ASP A 259 -25.55 -9.34 -8.34
CA ASP A 259 -25.84 -10.56 -9.13
C ASP A 259 -24.60 -11.12 -9.84
N ALA A 260 -23.41 -10.55 -9.59
CA ALA A 260 -22.17 -11.14 -10.05
C ALA A 260 -21.88 -12.47 -9.32
N THR A 261 -21.21 -13.37 -10.03
CA THR A 261 -20.66 -14.61 -9.47
C THR A 261 -19.28 -14.33 -8.87
N LEU A 262 -18.96 -14.92 -7.73
CA LEU A 262 -17.67 -14.79 -7.08
C LEU A 262 -16.84 -16.06 -7.24
N GLY A 263 -15.53 -15.88 -7.31
CA GLY A 263 -14.56 -16.92 -6.97
C GLY A 263 -13.66 -16.46 -5.83
N MET A 264 -13.17 -17.37 -4.98
CA MET A 264 -12.23 -17.05 -3.90
C MET A 264 -10.99 -17.95 -3.93
N TRP A 265 -9.82 -17.36 -4.11
CA TRP A 265 -8.53 -18.03 -3.97
C TRP A 265 -7.87 -17.54 -2.69
N ARG A 266 -7.86 -18.41 -1.68
CA ARG A 266 -7.28 -18.10 -0.38
C ARG A 266 -5.77 -18.29 -0.43
N VAL A 267 -5.01 -17.23 -0.14
CA VAL A 267 -3.53 -17.22 -0.19
C VAL A 267 -2.87 -16.96 1.17
N PHE A 268 -3.67 -16.70 2.22
CA PHE A 268 -3.18 -16.46 3.57
C PHE A 268 -3.70 -17.51 4.56
N GLY A 269 -2.80 -18.00 5.42
CA GLY A 269 -3.17 -18.69 6.66
C GLY A 269 -3.80 -17.73 7.67
N CYS A 270 -4.24 -18.24 8.82
CA CYS A 270 -4.95 -17.48 9.85
C CYS A 270 -4.15 -16.34 10.45
N THR A 271 -2.86 -16.56 10.61
CA THR A 271 -1.86 -15.58 11.04
C THR A 271 -0.65 -15.73 10.12
N GLY A 272 -0.11 -14.63 9.62
CA GLY A 272 1.14 -14.66 8.86
C GLY A 272 1.08 -13.91 7.55
N SER A 273 1.70 -14.50 6.54
CA SER A 273 2.01 -13.86 5.26
C SER A 273 1.90 -14.84 4.09
N ALA A 274 1.79 -14.31 2.88
CA ALA A 274 1.82 -15.06 1.62
C ALA A 274 3.16 -14.85 0.91
N SER A 275 3.49 -15.72 -0.04
CA SER A 275 4.65 -15.54 -0.91
C SER A 275 4.25 -15.27 -2.36
N ASP A 276 5.10 -14.57 -3.11
CA ASP A 276 4.86 -14.17 -4.51
C ASP A 276 4.44 -15.37 -5.39
N ASP A 277 5.05 -16.54 -5.19
CA ASP A 277 4.73 -17.75 -5.95
C ASP A 277 3.33 -18.32 -5.66
N VAL A 278 2.87 -18.28 -4.41
CA VAL A 278 1.49 -18.64 -4.04
C VAL A 278 0.49 -17.65 -4.66
N ILE A 279 0.79 -16.35 -4.59
CA ILE A 279 -0.05 -15.31 -5.19
C ILE A 279 -0.13 -15.49 -6.71
N MET A 280 0.99 -15.78 -7.36
CA MET A 280 1.04 -16.04 -8.80
C MET A 280 0.25 -17.31 -9.19
N ASP A 281 0.29 -18.37 -8.38
CA ASP A 281 -0.53 -19.56 -8.61
C ASP A 281 -2.03 -19.27 -8.50
N ALA A 282 -2.42 -18.44 -7.53
CA ALA A 282 -3.80 -17.96 -7.39
C ALA A 282 -4.24 -17.11 -8.60
N MET A 283 -3.36 -16.25 -9.13
CA MET A 283 -3.65 -15.44 -10.32
C MET A 283 -3.89 -16.31 -11.56
N LEU A 284 -3.05 -17.32 -11.78
CA LEU A 284 -3.22 -18.27 -12.88
C LEU A 284 -4.47 -19.14 -12.68
N SER A 285 -4.69 -19.65 -11.47
CA SER A 285 -5.87 -20.45 -11.13
C SER A 285 -7.19 -19.68 -11.34
N ALA A 286 -7.21 -18.39 -11.00
CA ALA A 286 -8.34 -17.51 -11.26
C ALA A 286 -8.55 -17.28 -12.76
N TYR A 287 -7.47 -17.03 -13.50
CA TYR A 287 -7.52 -16.90 -14.96
C TYR A 287 -8.06 -18.17 -15.64
N ASP A 288 -7.60 -19.34 -15.22
CA ASP A 288 -8.02 -20.64 -15.78
C ASP A 288 -9.46 -21.01 -15.42
N ALA A 289 -9.96 -20.55 -14.27
CA ALA A 289 -11.38 -20.63 -13.92
C ALA A 289 -12.27 -19.75 -14.82
N GLY A 290 -11.67 -18.90 -15.67
CA GLY A 290 -12.37 -18.10 -16.67
C GLY A 290 -13.13 -16.93 -16.08
N VAL A 291 -12.65 -16.36 -14.96
CA VAL A 291 -13.28 -15.16 -14.39
C VAL A 291 -13.12 -13.95 -15.30
N ASP A 292 -14.10 -13.06 -15.30
CA ASP A 292 -14.06 -11.84 -16.12
C ASP A 292 -13.15 -10.77 -15.52
N ILE A 293 -12.95 -10.77 -14.20
CA ILE A 293 -12.18 -9.79 -13.42
C ILE A 293 -11.41 -10.52 -12.32
N ILE A 294 -10.16 -10.13 -12.07
CA ILE A 294 -9.39 -10.55 -10.88
C ILE A 294 -9.22 -9.35 -9.95
N SER A 295 -9.61 -9.51 -8.69
CA SER A 295 -9.57 -8.51 -7.63
C SER A 295 -8.59 -8.93 -6.54
N MET A 296 -7.60 -8.09 -6.23
CA MET A 296 -6.52 -8.41 -5.30
C MET A 296 -6.34 -7.29 -4.27
N SER A 297 -6.79 -7.53 -3.04
CA SER A 297 -6.70 -6.58 -1.93
C SER A 297 -5.46 -6.88 -1.07
N LEU A 298 -4.30 -6.94 -1.74
CA LEU A 298 -3.00 -7.28 -1.15
C LEU A 298 -1.88 -6.54 -1.88
N GLY A 299 -0.72 -6.44 -1.23
CA GLY A 299 0.50 -5.89 -1.82
C GLY A 299 1.51 -5.49 -0.76
N ASP A 300 2.67 -5.01 -1.23
CA ASP A 300 3.73 -4.49 -0.37
C ASP A 300 4.46 -3.32 -1.05
N VAL A 301 5.15 -2.46 -0.28
CA VAL A 301 5.73 -1.16 -0.68
C VAL A 301 7.02 -1.26 -1.53
N TYR A 302 7.06 -2.23 -2.44
CA TYR A 302 8.13 -2.46 -3.41
C TYR A 302 7.66 -2.13 -4.83
N GLY A 303 7.34 -0.86 -5.09
CA GLY A 303 6.69 -0.35 -6.30
C GLY A 303 7.47 -0.47 -7.62
N TRP A 304 8.22 -1.54 -7.82
CA TRP A 304 8.93 -1.92 -9.04
C TRP A 304 8.03 -2.74 -9.98
N PRO A 305 7.68 -2.23 -11.18
CA PRO A 305 6.88 -2.97 -12.17
C PRO A 305 7.53 -4.28 -12.65
N SER A 306 8.86 -4.39 -12.55
CA SER A 306 9.62 -5.58 -12.95
C SER A 306 9.55 -6.75 -11.96
N GLY A 307 8.82 -6.64 -10.85
CA GLY A 307 8.59 -7.76 -9.93
C GLY A 307 7.74 -8.87 -10.56
N PRO A 308 7.91 -10.15 -10.15
CA PRO A 308 7.31 -11.30 -10.84
C PRO A 308 5.77 -11.28 -10.83
N SER A 309 5.15 -10.91 -9.70
CA SER A 309 3.70 -10.78 -9.57
C SER A 309 3.11 -9.61 -10.39
N ALA A 310 3.83 -8.49 -10.51
CA ALA A 310 3.44 -7.37 -11.37
C ALA A 310 3.52 -7.73 -12.87
N VAL A 311 4.59 -8.41 -13.28
CA VAL A 311 4.75 -8.91 -14.65
C VAL A 311 3.65 -9.90 -15.00
N LEU A 312 3.27 -10.80 -14.09
CA LEU A 312 2.16 -11.72 -14.33
C LEU A 312 0.81 -10.97 -14.44
N ALA A 313 0.57 -9.97 -13.60
CA ALA A 313 -0.65 -9.14 -13.65
C ALA A 313 -0.77 -8.42 -15.01
N GLU A 314 0.33 -7.87 -15.51
CA GLU A 314 0.40 -7.28 -16.85
C GLU A 314 0.03 -8.29 -17.93
N ARG A 315 0.59 -9.50 -17.89
CA ARG A 315 0.33 -10.54 -18.91
C ARG A 315 -1.12 -11.02 -18.91
N ILE A 316 -1.72 -11.20 -17.73
CA ILE A 316 -3.15 -11.53 -17.60
C ILE A 316 -4.00 -10.39 -18.17
N THR A 317 -3.68 -9.15 -17.81
CA THR A 317 -4.41 -7.99 -18.32
C THR A 317 -4.31 -7.85 -19.84
N ALA A 318 -3.13 -8.11 -20.42
CA ALA A 318 -2.92 -8.14 -21.85
C ALA A 318 -3.73 -9.23 -22.58
N LYS A 319 -4.19 -10.26 -21.87
CA LYS A 319 -5.12 -11.29 -22.40
C LYS A 319 -6.59 -10.93 -22.28
N GLY A 320 -6.93 -9.79 -21.70
CA GLY A 320 -8.29 -9.26 -21.69
C GLY A 320 -9.02 -9.35 -20.36
N VAL A 321 -8.37 -9.84 -19.29
CA VAL A 321 -8.96 -9.93 -17.93
C VAL A 321 -8.42 -8.76 -17.10
N PRO A 322 -9.24 -7.77 -16.70
CA PRO A 322 -8.80 -6.72 -15.79
C PRO A 322 -8.29 -7.31 -14.47
N VAL A 323 -7.07 -6.96 -14.09
CA VAL A 323 -6.50 -7.25 -12.77
C VAL A 323 -6.50 -5.96 -11.97
N ILE A 324 -7.30 -5.92 -10.90
CA ILE A 324 -7.61 -4.73 -10.11
C ILE A 324 -7.01 -4.92 -8.72
N ILE A 325 -6.08 -4.05 -8.34
CA ILE A 325 -5.18 -4.27 -7.21
C ILE A 325 -5.14 -3.02 -6.33
N ALA A 326 -5.16 -3.23 -5.01
CA ALA A 326 -5.04 -2.16 -4.02
C ALA A 326 -3.71 -1.40 -4.17
N ALA A 327 -3.75 -0.07 -4.13
CA ALA A 327 -2.55 0.76 -4.23
C ALA A 327 -1.65 0.70 -2.99
N GLY A 328 -2.17 0.29 -1.83
CA GLY A 328 -1.45 0.30 -0.55
C GLY A 328 -2.04 1.28 0.47
N ASN A 329 -1.64 1.15 1.73
CA ASN A 329 -2.14 1.95 2.86
C ASN A 329 -1.02 2.75 3.56
N GLU A 330 0.07 3.01 2.86
CA GLU A 330 1.29 3.62 3.37
C GLU A 330 1.38 5.11 3.01
N GLY A 331 0.23 5.79 2.84
CA GLY A 331 0.17 7.22 2.55
C GLY A 331 0.82 8.10 3.62
N SER A 332 0.82 7.65 4.89
CA SER A 332 1.53 8.31 5.99
C SER A 332 3.04 8.29 5.81
N SER A 333 3.58 7.29 5.09
CA SER A 333 5.00 7.21 4.75
C SER A 333 5.41 8.14 3.61
N GLY A 334 4.49 8.94 3.02
CA GLY A 334 4.82 9.92 1.99
C GLY A 334 4.74 9.39 0.56
N ALA A 335 5.50 9.99 -0.36
CA ALA A 335 5.46 9.68 -1.80
C ALA A 335 6.14 8.35 -2.15
N PHE A 336 5.82 7.80 -3.34
CA PHE A 336 6.35 6.54 -3.87
C PHE A 336 6.09 5.33 -2.96
N THR A 337 4.85 5.20 -2.48
CA THR A 337 4.38 4.15 -1.58
C THR A 337 3.37 3.21 -2.24
N VAL A 338 3.13 3.35 -3.55
CA VAL A 338 2.27 2.42 -4.30
C VAL A 338 2.85 1.02 -4.34
N SER A 339 2.00 0.03 -4.10
CA SER A 339 2.40 -1.34 -3.84
C SER A 339 2.58 -2.17 -5.11
N VAL A 340 3.39 -3.22 -5.01
CA VAL A 340 3.39 -4.35 -5.95
C VAL A 340 2.36 -5.39 -5.46
N PRO A 341 1.57 -6.04 -6.33
CA PRO A 341 1.63 -6.05 -7.79
C PRO A 341 0.91 -4.89 -8.50
N SER A 342 0.32 -3.93 -7.78
CA SER A 342 -0.52 -2.86 -8.37
C SER A 342 0.21 -2.00 -9.41
N VAL A 343 1.53 -1.89 -9.31
CA VAL A 343 2.40 -1.18 -10.26
C VAL A 343 2.60 -1.89 -11.61
N GLY A 344 2.11 -3.11 -11.80
CA GLY A 344 2.17 -3.82 -13.08
C GLY A 344 1.54 -3.01 -14.21
N HIS A 345 2.16 -3.01 -15.40
CA HIS A 345 1.65 -2.24 -16.52
C HIS A 345 0.28 -2.77 -16.96
N GLY A 346 -0.67 -1.86 -17.20
CA GLY A 346 -2.05 -2.20 -17.57
C GLY A 346 -2.93 -2.69 -16.42
N ALA A 347 -2.37 -3.23 -15.33
CA ALA A 347 -3.13 -3.54 -14.12
C ALA A 347 -3.65 -2.25 -13.45
N TYR A 348 -4.80 -2.32 -12.78
CA TYR A 348 -5.45 -1.14 -12.22
C TYR A 348 -5.00 -0.97 -10.77
N SER A 349 -4.24 0.08 -10.47
CA SER A 349 -3.91 0.44 -9.09
C SER A 349 -4.98 1.37 -8.52
N VAL A 350 -5.56 0.96 -7.39
CA VAL A 350 -6.76 1.59 -6.82
C VAL A 350 -6.46 2.35 -5.53
N ALA A 351 -6.68 3.66 -5.57
CA ALA A 351 -6.67 4.55 -4.40
C ALA A 351 -7.99 4.48 -3.61
N SER A 352 -7.97 5.02 -2.39
CA SER A 352 -9.13 5.04 -1.49
C SER A 352 -9.69 6.44 -1.28
N TYR A 353 -11.01 6.56 -1.37
CA TYR A 353 -11.79 7.70 -0.87
C TYR A 353 -12.55 7.29 0.39
N ASP A 354 -12.78 8.26 1.26
CA ASP A 354 -13.66 8.04 2.42
C ASP A 354 -15.13 8.05 1.99
N ASN A 355 -15.88 7.11 2.55
CA ASN A 355 -17.33 7.06 2.47
C ASN A 355 -17.93 8.32 3.09
N ASN A 356 -19.06 8.78 2.55
CA ASN A 356 -19.73 9.98 3.04
C ASN A 356 -20.39 9.80 4.41
N ASN A 357 -20.72 8.56 4.78
CA ASN A 357 -21.39 8.26 6.05
C ASN A 357 -20.71 7.10 6.77
N ASN A 358 -20.83 7.08 8.09
CA ASN A 358 -20.39 6.00 8.96
C ASN A 358 -21.33 5.83 10.16
N LEU A 359 -21.18 4.73 10.90
CA LEU A 359 -21.76 4.58 12.23
C LEU A 359 -20.98 5.44 13.23
N MET A 360 -21.69 6.24 14.01
CA MET A 360 -21.11 7.06 15.07
C MET A 360 -21.98 7.02 16.31
N ASN A 361 -21.35 7.17 17.49
CA ASN A 361 -22.12 7.58 18.66
C ASN A 361 -22.54 9.03 18.44
N ALA A 362 -23.79 9.35 18.73
CA ALA A 362 -24.36 10.65 18.42
C ALA A 362 -25.05 11.28 19.63
N PHE A 363 -25.04 12.61 19.68
CA PHE A 363 -25.87 13.38 20.59
C PHE A 363 -26.59 14.48 19.83
N GLU A 364 -27.68 14.95 20.41
CA GLU A 364 -28.49 16.05 19.88
C GLU A 364 -28.60 17.14 20.95
N ILE A 365 -28.70 18.39 20.51
CA ILE A 365 -29.16 19.48 21.37
C ILE A 365 -30.67 19.35 21.48
N GLU A 366 -31.23 19.31 22.69
CA GLU A 366 -32.68 19.17 22.87
C GLU A 366 -33.44 20.27 22.13
N GLY A 367 -34.39 19.86 21.27
CA GLY A 367 -35.15 20.76 20.40
C GLY A 367 -34.53 21.01 19.01
N SER A 368 -33.32 20.49 18.76
CA SER A 368 -32.71 20.40 17.42
C SER A 368 -33.07 19.07 16.75
N SER A 369 -33.05 19.05 15.41
CA SER A 369 -33.10 17.82 14.60
C SER A 369 -31.73 17.39 14.07
N GLU A 370 -30.67 18.08 14.47
CA GLU A 370 -29.29 17.77 14.07
C GLU A 370 -28.61 16.89 15.13
N SER A 371 -27.92 15.86 14.67
CA SER A 371 -27.12 14.97 15.50
C SER A 371 -25.62 15.19 15.24
N TYR A 372 -24.83 15.16 16.31
CA TYR A 372 -23.38 15.38 16.26
C TYR A 372 -22.64 14.15 16.80
N GLY A 373 -21.55 13.77 16.13
CA GLY A 373 -20.74 12.61 16.51
C GLY A 373 -19.89 12.85 17.76
N TYR A 374 -19.66 11.80 18.54
CA TYR A 374 -18.71 11.79 19.66
C TYR A 374 -17.99 10.44 19.81
N ALA A 375 -16.84 10.47 20.47
CA ALA A 375 -16.11 9.27 20.90
C ALA A 375 -15.94 9.27 22.42
N PHE A 376 -16.00 8.09 23.05
CA PHE A 376 -15.74 7.96 24.48
C PHE A 376 -14.26 8.14 24.80
N GLY A 377 -13.97 8.62 26.01
CA GLY A 377 -12.64 8.52 26.60
C GLY A 377 -12.25 7.06 26.82
N GLU A 378 -10.97 6.76 26.69
CA GLU A 378 -10.42 5.41 26.85
C GLU A 378 -9.47 5.34 28.05
N PRO A 379 -9.73 4.47 29.05
CA PRO A 379 -11.02 3.82 29.31
C PRO A 379 -12.12 4.83 29.71
N SER A 380 -13.39 4.45 29.54
CA SER A 380 -14.54 5.23 30.04
C SER A 380 -15.12 4.58 31.31
N PRO A 381 -15.38 5.35 32.39
CA PRO A 381 -16.00 4.82 33.62
C PRO A 381 -17.50 4.51 33.45
N GLY A 382 -18.13 4.89 32.34
CA GLY A 382 -19.53 4.58 32.06
C GLY A 382 -20.09 5.30 30.84
N LYS A 383 -21.41 5.18 30.61
CA LYS A 383 -22.12 5.98 29.61
C LYS A 383 -22.16 7.44 30.03
N ILE A 384 -22.09 8.36 29.07
CA ILE A 384 -22.31 9.79 29.33
C ILE A 384 -23.82 10.03 29.54
N PRO A 385 -24.23 10.74 30.60
CA PRO A 385 -25.65 11.00 30.85
C PRO A 385 -26.19 12.14 29.99
N ASN A 386 -27.50 12.12 29.74
CA ASN A 386 -28.23 13.28 29.23
C ASN A 386 -28.25 14.38 30.28
N GLY A 387 -28.30 15.64 29.86
CA GLY A 387 -28.45 16.75 30.80
C GLY A 387 -28.05 18.10 30.26
N GLN A 388 -28.21 19.12 31.11
CA GLN A 388 -27.77 20.48 30.82
C GLN A 388 -26.25 20.53 30.68
N ILE A 389 -25.76 21.32 29.72
CA ILE A 389 -24.34 21.54 29.47
C ILE A 389 -23.98 23.01 29.72
N VAL A 390 -22.84 23.23 30.38
CA VAL A 390 -22.31 24.56 30.70
C VAL A 390 -20.84 24.67 30.35
N ALA A 391 -20.38 25.89 30.03
CA ALA A 391 -18.98 26.19 29.72
C ALA A 391 -18.47 27.30 30.64
N GLY A 392 -17.24 27.16 31.14
CA GLY A 392 -16.60 28.19 31.98
C GLY A 392 -16.06 29.33 31.14
N ASP A 393 -15.27 29.01 30.11
CA ASP A 393 -14.90 29.93 29.04
C ASP A 393 -15.77 29.66 27.81
N THR A 394 -16.22 30.74 27.16
CA THR A 394 -16.99 30.69 25.91
C THR A 394 -16.23 31.25 24.72
N ASN A 395 -14.96 31.61 24.91
CA ASN A 395 -14.05 32.01 23.85
C ASN A 395 -13.37 30.78 23.25
N VAL A 396 -13.58 30.58 21.95
CA VAL A 396 -12.92 29.51 21.21
C VAL A 396 -11.43 29.85 21.05
N GLY A 397 -10.56 28.87 21.29
CA GLY A 397 -9.10 29.00 21.25
C GLY A 397 -8.44 29.02 22.63
N SER A 398 -9.20 28.92 23.72
CA SER A 398 -8.64 28.78 25.08
C SER A 398 -7.93 27.43 25.22
N SER A 399 -6.63 27.46 25.52
CA SER A 399 -5.86 26.25 25.77
C SER A 399 -5.90 25.79 27.24
N SER A 400 -6.51 26.56 28.14
CA SER A 400 -6.48 26.31 29.59
C SER A 400 -7.84 25.93 30.21
N ASP A 401 -8.85 25.67 29.39
CA ASP A 401 -10.19 25.28 29.86
C ASP A 401 -10.16 24.02 30.74
N GLY A 402 -10.72 24.11 31.95
CA GLY A 402 -10.71 23.00 32.90
C GLY A 402 -9.35 22.65 33.51
N CYS A 403 -8.26 23.35 33.14
CA CYS A 403 -6.93 23.14 33.72
C CYS A 403 -6.79 23.83 35.09
N ASP A 404 -7.34 25.04 35.23
CA ASP A 404 -7.39 25.76 36.50
C ASP A 404 -8.83 25.77 37.05
N LYS A 405 -8.97 25.68 38.38
CA LYS A 405 -10.24 25.87 39.10
C LYS A 405 -10.90 27.21 38.79
N ALA A 406 -10.13 28.24 38.48
CA ALA A 406 -10.65 29.56 38.08
C ALA A 406 -11.46 29.53 36.77
N ASN A 407 -11.20 28.54 35.90
CA ASN A 407 -11.84 28.39 34.59
C ASN A 407 -12.97 27.33 34.60
N ILE A 408 -13.36 26.85 35.79
CA ILE A 408 -14.45 25.89 35.95
C ILE A 408 -15.78 26.65 36.02
N PRO A 409 -16.80 26.27 35.23
CA PRO A 409 -18.11 26.93 35.30
C PRO A 409 -18.71 26.83 36.71
N SER A 410 -19.12 27.97 37.26
CA SER A 410 -19.58 28.06 38.66
C SER A 410 -20.87 27.28 38.96
N ASP A 411 -21.66 26.94 37.94
CA ASP A 411 -22.93 26.24 38.03
C ASP A 411 -22.88 24.81 37.48
N VAL A 412 -21.68 24.23 37.33
CA VAL A 412 -21.46 22.88 36.75
C VAL A 412 -21.98 21.72 37.61
N LYS A 413 -22.30 21.97 38.88
CA LYS A 413 -22.73 20.91 39.81
C LYS A 413 -24.02 20.22 39.30
N GLY A 414 -23.93 18.92 39.03
CA GLY A 414 -25.02 18.11 38.48
C GLY A 414 -25.21 18.23 36.97
N LYS A 415 -24.34 18.98 36.27
CA LYS A 415 -24.42 19.27 34.83
C LYS A 415 -23.23 18.67 34.08
N LEU A 416 -23.34 18.64 32.75
CA LEU A 416 -22.24 18.37 31.83
C LEU A 416 -21.37 19.62 31.68
N ALA A 417 -20.07 19.42 31.51
CA ALA A 417 -19.12 20.50 31.27
C ALA A 417 -18.59 20.46 29.85
N LEU A 418 -18.68 21.58 29.12
CA LEU A 418 -18.01 21.77 27.84
C LEU A 418 -16.64 22.43 28.06
N VAL A 419 -15.59 21.82 27.52
CA VAL A 419 -14.22 22.37 27.57
C VAL A 419 -13.51 22.17 26.24
N GLN A 420 -12.59 23.07 25.90
CA GLN A 420 -11.73 22.86 24.74
C GLN A 420 -10.53 21.97 25.07
N ARG A 421 -10.08 21.15 24.10
CA ARG A 421 -8.78 20.48 24.14
C ARG A 421 -7.67 21.52 24.23
N GLY A 422 -6.71 21.30 25.12
CA GLY A 422 -5.71 22.31 25.45
C GLY A 422 -4.43 21.74 26.05
N SER A 423 -3.75 22.55 26.84
CA SER A 423 -2.39 22.31 27.33
C SER A 423 -2.29 21.28 28.46
N CYS A 424 -3.33 21.11 29.27
CA CYS A 424 -3.38 20.09 30.32
C CYS A 424 -4.01 18.77 29.84
N THR A 425 -3.79 17.70 30.61
CA THR A 425 -4.29 16.35 30.30
C THR A 425 -5.81 16.25 30.43
N PHE A 426 -6.43 15.27 29.76
CA PHE A 426 -7.88 15.03 29.89
C PHE A 426 -8.26 14.53 31.29
N ASP A 427 -7.38 13.77 31.94
CA ASP A 427 -7.55 13.37 33.35
C ASP A 427 -7.55 14.58 34.28
N GLU A 428 -6.66 15.55 34.08
CA GLU A 428 -6.63 16.78 34.87
C GLU A 428 -7.91 17.60 34.70
N LYS A 429 -8.36 17.80 33.45
CA LYS A 429 -9.64 18.49 33.14
C LYS A 429 -10.81 17.80 33.84
N SER A 430 -10.94 16.50 33.65
CA SER A 430 -12.07 15.74 34.19
C SER A 430 -12.01 15.60 35.71
N GLY A 431 -10.83 15.51 36.31
CA GLY A 431 -10.65 15.51 37.76
C GLY A 431 -11.07 16.82 38.41
N ASN A 432 -10.68 17.96 37.83
CA ASN A 432 -11.10 19.29 38.31
C ASN A 432 -12.62 19.49 38.21
N LEU A 433 -13.22 19.08 37.08
CA LEU A 433 -14.66 19.19 36.85
C LEU A 433 -15.46 18.24 37.74
N ALA A 434 -14.99 17.01 37.95
CA ALA A 434 -15.59 16.06 38.88
C ALA A 434 -15.57 16.61 40.32
N ALA A 435 -14.46 17.25 40.73
CA ALA A 435 -14.36 17.88 42.06
C ALA A 435 -15.34 19.06 42.24
N ALA A 436 -15.71 19.74 41.15
CA ALA A 436 -16.74 20.78 41.13
C ALA A 436 -18.18 20.22 41.03
N GLY A 437 -18.32 18.90 40.87
CA GLY A 437 -19.61 18.20 40.83
C GLY A 437 -20.19 18.00 39.44
N ALA A 438 -19.40 18.13 38.37
CA ALA A 438 -19.82 17.76 37.03
C ALA A 438 -20.15 16.26 36.95
N VAL A 439 -21.14 15.88 36.14
CA VAL A 439 -21.56 14.49 35.94
C VAL A 439 -20.99 13.87 34.66
N GLY A 440 -20.36 14.69 33.81
CA GLY A 440 -19.67 14.27 32.60
C GLY A 440 -18.97 15.45 31.92
N VAL A 441 -18.00 15.15 31.05
CA VAL A 441 -17.21 16.17 30.35
C VAL A 441 -17.28 15.95 28.84
N VAL A 442 -17.63 17.00 28.12
CA VAL A 442 -17.59 17.06 26.65
C VAL A 442 -16.39 17.91 26.25
N VAL A 443 -15.43 17.29 25.58
CA VAL A 443 -14.19 17.95 25.14
C VAL A 443 -14.27 18.17 23.63
N PHE A 444 -14.27 19.41 23.17
CA PHE A 444 -14.17 19.67 21.74
C PHE A 444 -12.72 19.85 21.31
N ASN A 445 -12.38 19.35 20.13
CA ASN A 445 -11.01 19.25 19.66
C ASN A 445 -10.39 20.63 19.36
N ALA A 446 -9.08 20.65 19.09
CA ALA A 446 -8.39 21.84 18.60
C ALA A 446 -9.03 22.34 17.30
N GLU A 447 -8.88 23.64 17.01
CA GLU A 447 -9.55 24.27 15.87
C GLU A 447 -9.28 23.55 14.55
N GLY A 448 -10.37 23.24 13.82
CA GLY A 448 -10.32 22.54 12.54
C GLY A 448 -10.16 21.02 12.65
N GLN A 449 -10.13 20.46 13.87
CA GLN A 449 -9.99 19.01 14.07
C GLN A 449 -11.34 18.33 14.36
N ASP A 450 -11.41 17.06 13.98
CA ASP A 450 -12.59 16.19 14.09
C ASP A 450 -12.77 15.56 15.47
N VAL A 451 -13.81 14.71 15.59
CA VAL A 451 -14.03 13.83 16.74
C VAL A 451 -12.74 13.05 17.06
N PHE A 452 -12.41 12.93 18.34
CA PHE A 452 -11.22 12.24 18.80
C PHE A 452 -11.53 11.45 20.08
N THR A 453 -10.70 10.45 20.37
CA THR A 453 -10.79 9.66 21.62
C THR A 453 -9.85 10.26 22.67
N PRO A 454 -10.37 10.85 23.77
CA PRO A 454 -9.54 11.30 24.88
C PRO A 454 -8.92 10.11 25.64
N SER A 455 -7.64 10.16 26.00
CA SER A 455 -7.06 9.19 26.95
C SER A 455 -7.43 9.59 28.38
N THR A 456 -8.16 8.74 29.12
CA THR A 456 -8.72 9.06 30.44
C THR A 456 -8.61 7.92 31.48
N PRO A 457 -7.41 7.34 31.70
CA PRO A 457 -7.22 6.23 32.65
C PRO A 457 -7.61 6.54 34.09
N GLU A 458 -7.55 7.80 34.52
CA GLU A 458 -7.78 8.20 35.92
C GLU A 458 -9.15 8.88 36.12
N SER A 459 -9.93 9.04 35.05
CA SER A 459 -11.19 9.77 35.12
C SER A 459 -12.29 9.00 35.83
N LYS A 460 -13.01 9.68 36.73
CA LYS A 460 -14.11 9.12 37.53
C LYS A 460 -15.49 9.43 36.99
N ILE A 461 -15.56 10.32 35.99
CA ILE A 461 -16.80 10.70 35.31
C ILE A 461 -16.61 10.47 33.80
N PRO A 462 -17.67 10.17 33.03
CA PRO A 462 -17.56 9.96 31.60
C PRO A 462 -17.00 11.20 30.90
N VAL A 463 -16.04 10.99 30.01
CA VAL A 463 -15.48 12.02 29.13
C VAL A 463 -15.75 11.62 27.69
N VAL A 464 -16.18 12.56 26.86
CA VAL A 464 -16.34 12.35 25.42
C VAL A 464 -15.58 13.40 24.63
N GLY A 465 -14.99 13.00 23.51
CA GLY A 465 -14.39 13.91 22.54
C GLY A 465 -15.33 14.18 21.37
N ILE A 466 -15.43 15.44 20.95
CA ILE A 466 -16.25 15.91 19.81
C ILE A 466 -15.41 16.77 18.86
N SER A 467 -15.91 16.99 17.64
CA SER A 467 -15.24 17.87 16.68
C SER A 467 -15.22 19.32 17.16
N SER A 468 -14.27 20.10 16.64
CA SER A 468 -14.19 21.54 16.91
C SER A 468 -15.43 22.29 16.41
N GLU A 469 -16.06 21.84 15.32
CA GLU A 469 -17.29 22.40 14.79
C GLU A 469 -18.48 22.19 15.74
N ALA A 470 -18.68 20.96 16.21
CA ALA A 470 -19.72 20.66 17.20
C ALA A 470 -19.51 21.46 18.49
N GLY A 471 -18.24 21.62 18.92
CA GLY A 471 -17.89 22.49 20.04
C GLY A 471 -18.32 23.94 19.85
N LYS A 472 -18.02 24.53 18.68
CA LYS A 472 -18.44 25.91 18.33
C LYS A 472 -19.95 26.07 18.35
N ILE A 473 -20.70 25.09 17.83
CA ILE A 473 -22.17 25.08 17.86
C ILE A 473 -22.68 25.07 19.30
N LEU A 474 -22.13 24.22 20.17
CA LEU A 474 -22.51 24.15 21.57
C LEU A 474 -22.22 25.44 22.33
N ILE A 475 -21.07 26.08 22.08
CA ILE A 475 -20.73 27.38 22.66
C ILE A 475 -21.78 28.43 22.29
N GLU A 476 -22.20 28.50 21.02
CA GLU A 476 -23.23 29.43 20.58
C GLU A 476 -24.62 29.11 21.12
N ALA A 477 -24.95 27.83 21.33
CA ALA A 477 -26.18 27.42 22.00
C ALA A 477 -26.20 27.86 23.47
N ILE A 478 -25.11 27.60 24.20
CA ILE A 478 -24.93 28.00 25.61
C ILE A 478 -25.03 29.52 25.79
N LYS A 479 -24.45 30.31 24.87
CA LYS A 479 -24.57 31.78 24.88
C LYS A 479 -26.00 32.27 24.69
N LYS A 480 -26.86 31.51 24.00
CA LYS A 480 -28.26 31.88 23.75
C LYS A 480 -29.19 31.51 24.91
N GLY A 481 -28.81 30.54 25.75
CA GLY A 481 -29.54 30.16 26.94
C GLY A 481 -29.27 28.73 27.40
N ASP A 482 -30.12 28.24 28.31
CA ASP A 482 -30.03 26.89 28.84
C ASP A 482 -30.04 25.85 27.70
N THR A 483 -28.98 25.05 27.65
CA THR A 483 -28.76 24.05 26.61
C THR A 483 -28.67 22.67 27.26
N SER A 484 -29.44 21.71 26.75
CA SER A 484 -29.43 20.31 27.19
C SER A 484 -29.02 19.39 26.04
N LEU A 485 -28.27 18.34 26.35
CA LEU A 485 -27.85 17.32 25.41
C LEU A 485 -28.57 16.00 25.67
N LYS A 486 -28.95 15.34 24.57
CA LYS A 486 -29.48 13.98 24.55
C LYS A 486 -28.54 13.08 23.76
N PHE A 487 -27.91 12.13 24.42
CA PHE A 487 -27.08 11.10 23.81
C PHE A 487 -27.95 9.93 23.34
N ALA A 488 -27.68 9.43 22.14
CA ALA A 488 -28.37 8.27 21.59
C ALA A 488 -27.96 6.99 22.33
N ASP A 489 -28.92 6.11 22.57
CA ASP A 489 -28.66 4.80 23.20
C ASP A 489 -27.93 3.83 22.26
N GLU A 490 -28.11 4.02 20.96
CA GLU A 490 -27.54 3.22 19.87
C GLU A 490 -26.82 4.12 18.87
N GLN A 491 -25.82 3.57 18.18
CA GLN A 491 -25.11 4.28 17.12
C GLN A 491 -26.08 4.71 16.01
N GLN A 492 -25.80 5.86 15.41
CA GLN A 492 -26.57 6.40 14.30
C GLN A 492 -25.69 6.50 13.05
N VAL A 493 -26.33 6.54 11.89
CA VAL A 493 -25.64 6.88 10.64
C VAL A 493 -25.47 8.39 10.59
N GLY A 494 -24.22 8.85 10.48
CA GLY A 494 -23.91 10.26 10.33
C GLY A 494 -22.80 10.52 9.31
N PRO A 495 -22.61 11.79 8.94
CA PRO A 495 -21.64 12.17 7.92
C PRO A 495 -20.19 12.02 8.39
N VAL A 496 -19.30 11.67 7.46
CA VAL A 496 -17.85 11.68 7.65
C VAL A 496 -17.31 13.01 7.15
N SER A 497 -16.57 13.73 7.98
CA SER A 497 -15.96 15.04 7.66
C SER A 497 -15.06 15.00 6.42
N THR A 498 -14.34 13.90 6.23
CA THR A 498 -13.46 13.65 5.08
C THR A 498 -14.17 12.99 3.90
N GLY A 499 -15.50 12.86 3.94
CA GLY A 499 -16.29 12.30 2.84
C GLY A 499 -16.00 12.99 1.50
N ASN A 500 -15.93 12.21 0.42
CA ASN A 500 -15.52 12.65 -0.93
C ASN A 500 -14.06 13.10 -1.09
N THR A 501 -13.21 12.95 -0.06
CA THR A 501 -11.77 13.20 -0.16
C THR A 501 -10.98 11.89 -0.23
N VAL A 502 -9.72 11.98 -0.66
CA VAL A 502 -8.81 10.83 -0.65
C VAL A 502 -8.46 10.47 0.79
N SER A 503 -8.66 9.20 1.16
CA SER A 503 -8.32 8.69 2.48
C SER A 503 -6.85 8.98 2.81
N SER A 504 -6.58 9.41 4.05
CA SER A 504 -5.22 9.80 4.47
C SER A 504 -4.20 8.67 4.37
N PHE A 505 -4.64 7.42 4.57
CA PHE A 505 -3.79 6.24 4.46
C PHE A 505 -3.50 5.82 3.02
N SER A 506 -4.26 6.29 2.01
CA SER A 506 -4.10 5.80 0.64
C SER A 506 -2.68 6.08 0.14
N SER A 507 -1.97 5.04 -0.32
CA SER A 507 -0.61 5.17 -0.84
C SER A 507 -0.51 6.18 -1.98
N VAL A 508 0.64 6.85 -2.05
CA VAL A 508 0.91 7.97 -2.95
C VAL A 508 1.91 7.50 -4.01
N GLY A 509 1.57 7.69 -5.27
CA GLY A 509 2.47 7.31 -6.37
C GLY A 509 3.64 8.26 -6.58
N PRO A 510 4.31 8.17 -7.73
CA PRO A 510 4.13 7.17 -8.81
C PRO A 510 4.80 5.82 -8.46
N SER A 511 4.90 4.90 -9.43
CA SER A 511 5.80 3.74 -9.32
C SER A 511 7.27 4.19 -9.17
N TYR A 512 8.16 3.28 -8.77
CA TYR A 512 9.60 3.57 -8.77
C TYR A 512 10.20 3.73 -10.18
N GLU A 513 9.46 3.40 -11.23
CA GLU A 513 9.86 3.69 -12.62
C GLU A 513 9.12 4.92 -13.20
N LEU A 514 8.47 5.70 -12.33
CA LEU A 514 7.76 6.96 -12.63
C LEU A 514 6.50 6.78 -13.51
N ASP A 515 5.95 5.57 -13.53
CA ASP A 515 4.66 5.29 -14.17
C ASP A 515 3.53 5.94 -13.39
N PHE A 516 2.50 6.38 -14.12
CA PHE A 516 1.32 6.98 -13.52
C PHE A 516 0.53 5.95 -12.71
N LYS A 517 0.64 6.06 -11.38
CA LYS A 517 -0.03 5.25 -10.37
C LYS A 517 -0.42 6.17 -9.18
N PRO A 518 -1.49 5.86 -8.43
CA PRO A 518 -2.58 4.96 -8.81
C PRO A 518 -3.37 5.52 -10.01
N GLU A 519 -4.09 4.68 -10.75
CA GLU A 519 -4.81 5.13 -11.95
C GLU A 519 -6.24 5.61 -11.69
N ILE A 520 -6.88 5.08 -10.66
CA ILE A 520 -8.30 5.30 -10.34
C ILE A 520 -8.53 5.14 -8.84
N ALA A 521 -9.66 5.61 -8.32
CA ALA A 521 -10.03 5.43 -6.93
C ALA A 521 -11.42 4.82 -6.76
N GLY A 522 -11.59 4.07 -5.67
CA GLY A 522 -12.87 3.56 -5.16
C GLY A 522 -13.14 4.07 -3.75
N VAL A 523 -14.30 3.73 -3.19
CA VAL A 523 -14.57 4.02 -1.77
C VAL A 523 -13.97 2.92 -0.93
N GLY A 524 -13.01 3.30 -0.07
CA GLY A 524 -12.26 2.37 0.77
C GLY A 524 -12.15 2.78 2.23
N GLY A 525 -12.48 4.02 2.60
CA GLY A 525 -12.57 4.43 4.01
C GLY A 525 -13.98 4.27 4.56
N ASN A 526 -14.11 3.75 5.78
CA ASN A 526 -15.38 3.59 6.50
C ASN A 526 -16.42 2.76 5.73
N VAL A 527 -16.00 1.60 5.22
CA VAL A 527 -16.84 0.75 4.37
C VAL A 527 -17.53 -0.32 5.21
N TYR A 528 -18.85 -0.21 5.32
CA TYR A 528 -19.72 -1.24 5.89
C TYR A 528 -19.85 -2.42 4.90
N SER A 529 -19.53 -3.64 5.36
CA SER A 529 -19.67 -4.87 4.57
C SER A 529 -19.79 -6.10 5.49
N THR A 530 -19.82 -7.28 4.87
CA THR A 530 -19.89 -8.58 5.55
C THR A 530 -18.62 -8.87 6.36
N LEU A 531 -18.80 -9.47 7.52
CA LEU A 531 -17.76 -10.20 8.25
C LEU A 531 -18.15 -11.68 8.32
N PRO A 532 -17.21 -12.59 8.62
CA PRO A 532 -17.56 -13.96 8.96
C PRO A 532 -18.66 -14.00 10.02
N ARG A 533 -19.61 -14.94 9.91
CA ARG A 533 -20.75 -15.03 10.83
C ARG A 533 -20.32 -15.12 12.28
N LYS A 534 -19.20 -15.80 12.55
CA LYS A 534 -18.61 -15.92 13.89
C LYS A 534 -18.04 -14.62 14.47
N LEU A 535 -17.75 -13.63 13.62
CA LEU A 535 -17.30 -12.29 14.00
C LEU A 535 -18.45 -11.27 14.05
N GLY A 536 -19.71 -11.72 14.02
CA GLY A 536 -20.88 -10.84 14.09
C GLY A 536 -21.47 -10.45 12.74
N SER A 537 -21.06 -11.09 11.64
CA SER A 537 -21.64 -10.96 10.28
C SER A 537 -21.46 -9.61 9.57
N TRP A 538 -21.30 -8.51 10.30
CA TRP A 538 -21.21 -7.17 9.72
C TRP A 538 -20.14 -6.34 10.39
N GLY A 539 -19.45 -5.53 9.60
CA GLY A 539 -18.44 -4.64 10.14
C GLY A 539 -18.00 -3.55 9.18
N ILE A 540 -17.29 -2.59 9.74
CA ILE A 540 -16.70 -1.47 9.04
C ILE A 540 -15.19 -1.66 9.00
N MET A 541 -14.63 -1.55 7.80
CA MET A 541 -13.18 -1.56 7.57
C MET A 541 -12.77 -0.38 6.70
N SER A 542 -11.51 0.01 6.82
CA SER A 542 -10.88 1.06 6.02
C SER A 542 -9.61 0.53 5.38
N GLY A 543 -9.42 0.82 4.09
CA GLY A 543 -8.23 0.45 3.33
C GLY A 543 -8.44 0.57 1.82
N THR A 544 -7.37 0.70 1.05
CA THR A 544 -7.42 0.50 -0.42
C THR A 544 -7.89 -0.92 -0.77
N SER A 545 -7.75 -1.86 0.19
CA SER A 545 -8.36 -3.18 0.17
C SER A 545 -9.89 -3.18 0.04
N MET A 546 -10.59 -2.14 0.50
CA MET A 546 -12.04 -2.01 0.35
C MET A 546 -12.39 -1.22 -0.93
N ALA A 547 -11.55 -0.27 -1.34
CA ALA A 547 -11.70 0.45 -2.59
C ALA A 547 -11.56 -0.47 -3.82
N THR A 548 -10.63 -1.42 -3.75
CA THR A 548 -10.34 -2.40 -4.83
C THR A 548 -11.56 -3.24 -5.22
N PRO A 549 -12.23 -3.98 -4.32
CA PRO A 549 -13.45 -4.71 -4.64
C PRO A 549 -14.59 -3.78 -5.05
N TYR A 550 -14.60 -2.54 -4.57
CA TYR A 550 -15.57 -1.54 -5.02
C TYR A 550 -15.41 -1.21 -6.52
N VAL A 551 -14.17 -0.99 -6.95
CA VAL A 551 -13.83 -0.80 -8.37
C VAL A 551 -14.07 -2.08 -9.16
N SER A 552 -13.77 -3.26 -8.62
CA SER A 552 -14.05 -4.55 -9.27
C SER A 552 -15.55 -4.75 -9.53
N GLY A 553 -16.40 -4.47 -8.54
CA GLY A 553 -17.86 -4.47 -8.74
C GLY A 553 -18.31 -3.41 -9.75
N SER A 554 -17.69 -2.23 -9.75
CA SER A 554 -17.99 -1.18 -10.72
C SER A 554 -17.66 -1.61 -12.15
N VAL A 555 -16.51 -2.25 -12.35
CA VAL A 555 -16.11 -2.84 -13.63
C VAL A 555 -17.05 -3.98 -14.03
N ALA A 556 -17.55 -4.78 -13.08
CA ALA A 556 -18.54 -5.81 -13.37
C ALA A 556 -19.87 -5.21 -13.88
N LEU A 557 -20.35 -4.12 -13.28
CA LEU A 557 -21.51 -3.39 -13.81
C LEU A 557 -21.24 -2.85 -15.22
N TYR A 558 -20.05 -2.30 -15.47
CA TYR A 558 -19.67 -1.82 -16.80
C TYR A 558 -19.66 -2.95 -17.84
N LEU A 559 -19.00 -4.08 -17.55
CA LEU A 559 -18.96 -5.26 -18.42
C LEU A 559 -20.36 -5.81 -18.71
N ASN A 560 -21.24 -5.89 -17.69
CA ASN A 560 -22.63 -6.31 -17.90
C ASN A 560 -23.35 -5.40 -18.90
N SER A 561 -23.11 -4.09 -18.84
CA SER A 561 -23.74 -3.11 -19.75
C SER A 561 -23.32 -3.31 -21.22
N LEU A 562 -22.13 -3.89 -21.45
CA LEU A 562 -21.62 -4.19 -22.79
C LEU A 562 -22.35 -5.36 -23.46
N LYS A 563 -23.05 -6.21 -22.70
CA LYS A 563 -23.80 -7.38 -23.20
C LYS A 563 -22.95 -8.29 -24.11
N GLY A 564 -21.71 -8.57 -23.71
CA GLY A 564 -20.77 -9.42 -24.44
C GLY A 564 -20.06 -8.74 -25.63
N LYS A 565 -20.23 -7.42 -25.83
CA LYS A 565 -19.40 -6.68 -26.79
C LYS A 565 -17.93 -6.74 -26.36
N LYS A 566 -17.06 -7.08 -27.31
CA LYS A 566 -15.62 -7.13 -27.08
C LYS A 566 -15.09 -5.76 -26.65
N THR A 567 -14.23 -5.77 -25.65
CA THR A 567 -13.49 -4.60 -25.15
C THR A 567 -12.12 -5.06 -24.66
N THR A 568 -11.28 -4.11 -24.27
CA THR A 568 -9.97 -4.37 -23.66
C THR A 568 -9.93 -3.76 -22.26
N PRO A 569 -9.15 -4.31 -21.32
CA PRO A 569 -8.94 -3.69 -20.01
C PRO A 569 -8.50 -2.22 -20.10
N ALA A 570 -7.54 -1.89 -20.97
CA ALA A 570 -7.12 -0.51 -21.20
C ALA A 570 -8.31 0.43 -21.48
N PHE A 571 -9.16 0.09 -22.46
CA PHE A 571 -10.37 0.86 -22.77
C PHE A 571 -11.32 1.00 -21.56
N ILE A 572 -11.53 -0.05 -20.78
CA ILE A 572 -12.39 -0.02 -19.59
C ILE A 572 -11.83 0.98 -18.57
N LEU A 573 -10.54 0.86 -18.23
CA LEU A 573 -9.89 1.77 -17.28
C LEU A 573 -9.97 3.22 -17.77
N GLU A 574 -9.61 3.46 -19.03
CA GLU A 574 -9.64 4.80 -19.62
C GLU A 574 -11.05 5.40 -19.60
N GLN A 575 -12.10 4.59 -19.81
CA GLN A 575 -13.48 5.04 -19.68
C GLN A 575 -13.81 5.49 -18.26
N PHE A 576 -13.45 4.71 -17.24
CA PHE A 576 -13.62 5.13 -15.85
C PHE A 576 -12.80 6.40 -15.54
N GLN A 577 -11.57 6.50 -16.04
CA GLN A 577 -10.70 7.67 -15.83
C GLN A 577 -11.29 8.94 -16.45
N ASN A 578 -11.86 8.84 -17.64
CA ASN A 578 -12.43 9.99 -18.37
C ASN A 578 -13.54 10.69 -17.59
N TYR A 579 -14.30 9.97 -16.76
CA TYR A 579 -15.50 10.45 -16.07
C TYR A 579 -15.42 10.42 -14.55
N ALA A 580 -14.23 10.15 -13.99
CA ALA A 580 -14.00 10.09 -12.56
C ALA A 580 -14.25 11.43 -11.86
N PHE A 581 -14.74 11.35 -10.62
CA PHE A 581 -14.94 12.48 -9.74
C PHE A 581 -13.62 12.85 -9.05
N LYS A 582 -13.19 14.11 -9.19
CA LYS A 582 -11.93 14.58 -8.60
C LYS A 582 -12.17 15.09 -7.18
N ALA A 583 -11.35 14.63 -6.22
CA ALA A 583 -11.42 15.08 -4.84
C ALA A 583 -11.02 16.56 -4.72
N PRO A 584 -11.72 17.34 -3.88
CA PRO A 584 -11.13 18.54 -3.31
C PRO A 584 -9.99 18.16 -2.33
N THR A 585 -9.13 19.11 -1.99
CA THR A 585 -8.15 18.90 -0.91
C THR A 585 -8.85 18.82 0.46
N VAL A 586 -8.31 17.99 1.38
CA VAL A 586 -8.87 17.76 2.72
C VAL A 586 -9.03 19.06 3.54
N ASN A 587 -8.16 20.05 3.33
CA ASN A 587 -8.18 21.31 4.07
C ASN A 587 -9.13 22.37 3.48
N GLY A 588 -9.90 22.04 2.44
CA GLY A 588 -10.92 22.93 1.88
C GLY A 588 -10.40 24.20 1.20
N GLU A 589 -9.09 24.34 0.97
CA GLU A 589 -8.63 25.28 -0.07
C GLU A 589 -9.25 24.79 -1.39
N ASP A 590 -9.84 25.67 -2.22
CA ASP A 590 -10.56 25.39 -3.49
C ASP A 590 -9.72 24.64 -4.59
N ASN A 591 -8.65 23.96 -4.19
CA ASN A 591 -7.73 23.20 -5.01
C ASN A 591 -8.21 21.75 -5.21
N VAL A 592 -7.85 21.19 -6.36
CA VAL A 592 -8.00 19.76 -6.66
C VAL A 592 -6.84 18.98 -6.04
N ASP A 593 -7.13 17.84 -5.43
CA ASP A 593 -6.09 16.95 -4.88
C ASP A 593 -5.17 16.39 -5.99
N SER A 594 -4.00 15.91 -5.63
CA SER A 594 -2.99 15.49 -6.60
C SER A 594 -3.36 14.20 -7.33
N PRO A 595 -3.15 14.08 -8.65
CA PRO A 595 -3.26 12.80 -9.37
C PRO A 595 -2.33 11.71 -8.81
N TYR A 596 -1.23 12.08 -8.14
CA TYR A 596 -0.38 11.11 -7.42
C TYR A 596 -1.10 10.41 -6.26
N ARG A 597 -2.21 10.98 -5.75
CA ARG A 597 -3.01 10.41 -4.66
C ARG A 597 -4.30 9.76 -5.14
N GLN A 598 -5.01 10.40 -6.08
CA GLN A 598 -6.34 9.97 -6.50
C GLN A 598 -6.39 9.31 -7.88
N GLY A 599 -5.28 9.30 -8.62
CA GLY A 599 -5.28 8.93 -10.03
C GLY A 599 -6.18 9.86 -10.84
N ALA A 600 -7.10 9.29 -11.62
CA ALA A 600 -8.13 10.06 -12.30
C ALA A 600 -9.26 10.56 -11.38
N GLY A 601 -9.40 9.98 -10.18
CA GLY A 601 -10.45 10.27 -9.21
C GLY A 601 -11.33 9.07 -8.89
N LEU A 602 -12.40 9.33 -8.12
CA LEU A 602 -13.39 8.34 -7.70
C LEU A 602 -14.28 7.88 -8.87
N VAL A 603 -14.47 6.57 -9.01
CA VAL A 603 -15.36 5.99 -10.03
C VAL A 603 -16.78 6.59 -10.01
N GLN A 604 -17.31 6.91 -11.19
CA GLN A 604 -18.69 7.36 -11.41
C GLN A 604 -19.36 6.41 -12.41
N VAL A 605 -19.98 5.34 -11.90
CA VAL A 605 -20.32 4.15 -12.71
C VAL A 605 -21.41 4.44 -13.73
N TYR A 606 -22.45 5.18 -13.34
CA TYR A 606 -23.54 5.52 -14.25
C TYR A 606 -23.06 6.39 -15.40
N ASP A 607 -22.31 7.46 -15.10
CA ASP A 607 -21.74 8.35 -16.11
C ASP A 607 -20.81 7.55 -17.04
N THR A 608 -19.94 6.68 -16.51
CA THR A 608 -19.04 5.82 -17.31
C THR A 608 -19.79 4.92 -18.29
N ILE A 609 -20.95 4.35 -17.90
CA ILE A 609 -21.77 3.50 -18.78
C ILE A 609 -22.50 4.33 -19.84
N LYS A 610 -22.94 5.54 -19.49
CA LYS A 610 -23.84 6.36 -20.33
C LYS A 610 -23.12 7.24 -21.33
N GLU A 611 -21.94 7.71 -20.96
CA GLU A 611 -21.15 8.57 -21.81
C GLU A 611 -20.53 7.79 -22.96
N THR A 612 -20.40 8.47 -24.10
CA THR A 612 -20.05 7.83 -25.38
C THR A 612 -18.77 8.37 -25.99
N VAL A 613 -18.20 9.42 -25.41
CA VAL A 613 -16.92 9.95 -25.83
C VAL A 613 -15.82 9.19 -25.09
N HIS A 614 -14.73 8.93 -25.78
CA HIS A 614 -13.60 8.18 -25.24
C HIS A 614 -12.32 8.95 -25.52
N VAL A 615 -11.44 9.06 -24.53
CA VAL A 615 -10.12 9.69 -24.66
C VAL A 615 -9.05 8.71 -24.19
N SER A 616 -8.11 8.43 -25.11
CA SER A 616 -6.95 7.58 -24.88
C SER A 616 -5.66 8.33 -25.26
N PRO A 617 -4.55 8.19 -24.49
CA PRO A 617 -4.48 7.50 -23.21
C PRO A 617 -5.32 8.20 -22.12
N GLY A 618 -5.81 7.43 -21.15
CA GLY A 618 -6.64 7.92 -20.05
C GLY A 618 -5.88 8.64 -18.93
N GLY A 619 -4.55 8.58 -18.93
CA GLY A 619 -3.64 9.36 -18.09
C GLY A 619 -2.25 9.44 -18.72
N ILE A 620 -1.45 10.45 -18.38
CA ILE A 620 -0.11 10.64 -18.96
C ILE A 620 0.95 11.00 -17.92
N SER A 621 2.17 10.48 -18.09
CA SER A 621 3.35 10.91 -17.34
C SER A 621 4.28 11.70 -18.25
N PHE A 622 4.70 12.89 -17.81
CA PHE A 622 5.75 13.68 -18.45
C PHE A 622 7.16 13.27 -18.02
N ASN A 623 7.27 12.33 -17.08
CA ASN A 623 8.52 11.87 -16.48
C ASN A 623 9.22 13.00 -15.68
N ASP A 624 10.45 12.76 -15.26
CA ASP A 624 11.32 13.74 -14.60
C ASP A 624 11.97 14.71 -15.61
N THR A 625 12.69 15.72 -15.13
CA THR A 625 13.31 16.74 -16.00
C THR A 625 14.39 16.13 -16.91
N ALA A 626 15.09 15.10 -16.45
CA ALA A 626 16.16 14.45 -17.21
C ALA A 626 15.62 13.60 -18.38
N ASN A 627 14.48 12.96 -18.20
CA ASN A 627 13.84 12.09 -19.18
C ASN A 627 12.52 12.67 -19.71
N LEU A 628 12.40 14.01 -19.70
CA LEU A 628 11.17 14.75 -19.98
C LEU A 628 10.54 14.36 -21.32
N VAL A 629 9.32 13.81 -21.27
CA VAL A 629 8.51 13.58 -22.46
C VAL A 629 7.86 14.90 -22.88
N LYS A 630 8.43 15.59 -23.86
CA LYS A 630 8.01 16.97 -24.22
C LYS A 630 6.56 17.12 -24.67
N SER A 631 5.95 16.05 -25.19
CA SER A 631 4.56 16.09 -25.62
C SER A 631 3.91 14.71 -25.74
N HIS A 632 2.63 14.66 -25.41
CA HIS A 632 1.75 13.51 -25.64
C HIS A 632 0.68 13.84 -26.70
N THR A 633 0.10 12.81 -27.30
CA THR A 633 -1.05 12.95 -28.21
C THR A 633 -2.22 12.15 -27.68
N LEU A 634 -3.32 12.85 -27.36
CA LEU A 634 -4.59 12.23 -27.00
C LEU A 634 -5.44 12.02 -28.25
N THR A 635 -6.12 10.88 -28.31
CA THR A 635 -7.14 10.56 -29.32
C THR A 635 -8.51 10.62 -28.66
N ILE A 636 -9.33 11.56 -29.10
CA ILE A 636 -10.69 11.76 -28.60
C ILE A 636 -11.64 11.21 -29.65
N THR A 637 -12.40 10.18 -29.31
CA THR A 637 -13.33 9.48 -30.20
C THR A 637 -14.76 9.67 -29.73
N ASN A 638 -15.65 10.09 -30.64
CA ASN A 638 -17.07 10.22 -30.34
C ASN A 638 -17.82 8.97 -30.83
N ASN A 639 -18.18 8.07 -29.94
CA ASN A 639 -18.99 6.88 -30.25
C ASN A 639 -20.51 7.16 -30.17
N GLY A 640 -20.91 8.39 -29.89
CA GLY A 640 -22.30 8.81 -29.83
C GLY A 640 -22.90 9.13 -31.20
N HIS A 641 -24.17 9.56 -31.19
CA HIS A 641 -24.96 9.84 -32.39
C HIS A 641 -25.08 11.34 -32.72
N SER A 642 -24.54 12.23 -31.89
CA SER A 642 -24.57 13.68 -32.09
C SER A 642 -23.16 14.27 -32.12
N ILE A 643 -23.01 15.46 -32.71
CA ILE A 643 -21.73 16.16 -32.72
C ILE A 643 -21.42 16.68 -31.32
N VAL A 644 -20.24 16.34 -30.79
CA VAL A 644 -19.73 16.86 -29.51
C VAL A 644 -18.73 18.00 -29.72
N SER A 645 -18.70 18.93 -28.76
CA SER A 645 -17.78 20.07 -28.78
C SER A 645 -17.26 20.34 -27.38
N TYR A 646 -15.93 20.49 -27.28
CA TYR A 646 -15.25 20.71 -26.00
C TYR A 646 -14.29 21.90 -26.09
N GLN A 647 -14.23 22.67 -25.00
CA GLN A 647 -13.14 23.60 -24.71
C GLN A 647 -12.05 22.84 -23.95
N ILE A 648 -10.80 23.08 -24.31
CA ILE A 648 -9.65 22.40 -23.70
C ILE A 648 -9.03 23.33 -22.66
N LEU A 649 -8.94 22.86 -21.42
CA LEU A 649 -8.44 23.60 -20.26
C LEU A 649 -7.36 22.81 -19.54
N ASN A 650 -6.46 23.53 -18.86
CA ASN A 650 -5.54 22.96 -17.88
C ASN A 650 -6.14 23.19 -16.48
N ASN A 651 -6.58 22.13 -15.82
CA ASN A 651 -7.11 22.18 -14.46
C ASN A 651 -6.02 21.66 -13.51
N VAL A 652 -5.29 22.58 -12.88
CA VAL A 652 -4.11 22.26 -12.07
C VAL A 652 -4.52 21.69 -10.71
N SER A 653 -3.73 20.74 -10.19
CA SER A 653 -3.88 20.24 -8.81
C SER A 653 -2.82 20.86 -7.90
N VAL A 654 -2.93 20.57 -6.60
CA VAL A 654 -1.77 20.72 -5.69
C VAL A 654 -0.60 19.86 -6.15
N SER A 655 0.63 20.36 -5.95
CA SER A 655 1.86 19.57 -6.11
C SER A 655 2.16 18.75 -4.86
N VAL A 656 2.93 17.68 -5.00
CA VAL A 656 3.49 16.92 -3.88
C VAL A 656 4.94 17.36 -3.67
N VAL A 657 5.29 17.63 -2.41
CA VAL A 657 6.65 17.92 -1.94
C VAL A 657 7.16 16.64 -1.27
N PRO A 658 7.98 15.84 -1.97
CA PRO A 658 8.32 14.49 -1.50
C PRO A 658 9.33 14.46 -0.36
N TYR A 659 10.23 15.45 -0.27
CA TYR A 659 11.34 15.46 0.68
C TYR A 659 11.16 16.50 1.79
N ALA A 660 11.67 16.18 2.99
CA ALA A 660 11.66 17.08 4.14
C ALA A 660 12.76 18.15 4.04
N ASP A 661 13.92 17.75 3.52
CA ASP A 661 15.06 18.62 3.21
C ASP A 661 15.84 18.08 1.99
N THR A 662 16.74 18.89 1.47
CA THR A 662 17.57 18.58 0.29
C THR A 662 19.00 18.18 0.65
N LYS A 663 19.32 18.01 1.94
CA LYS A 663 20.66 17.63 2.39
C LYS A 663 20.80 16.12 2.29
N ASP A 664 19.88 15.40 2.92
CA ASP A 664 19.90 13.93 3.02
C ASP A 664 18.80 13.28 2.16
N TYR A 665 17.95 14.10 1.50
CA TYR A 665 16.83 13.68 0.66
C TYR A 665 15.94 12.65 1.35
N LEU A 666 15.66 12.90 2.62
CA LEU A 666 14.74 12.09 3.41
C LEU A 666 13.30 12.42 3.03
N PHE A 667 12.50 11.38 2.86
CA PHE A 667 11.10 11.54 2.54
C PHE A 667 10.37 12.28 3.66
N LYS A 668 9.45 13.14 3.27
CA LYS A 668 8.53 13.80 4.19
C LYS A 668 7.35 12.88 4.43
N GLU A 669 7.12 12.52 5.69
CA GLU A 669 6.14 11.52 6.11
C GLU A 669 5.13 12.15 7.10
N PRO A 670 3.85 12.40 6.71
CA PRO A 670 3.31 12.30 5.36
C PRO A 670 3.85 13.42 4.43
N ALA A 671 3.71 13.22 3.12
CA ALA A 671 4.14 14.21 2.15
C ALA A 671 3.35 15.53 2.31
N SER A 672 4.00 16.66 2.08
CA SER A 672 3.32 17.97 2.09
C SER A 672 2.90 18.41 0.68
N PHE A 673 1.98 19.36 0.62
CA PHE A 673 1.42 19.84 -0.65
C PHE A 673 1.81 21.29 -0.94
N GLY A 674 2.11 21.57 -2.20
CA GLY A 674 2.50 22.89 -2.69
C GLY A 674 1.56 23.43 -3.78
N LYS A 675 1.90 24.61 -4.31
CA LYS A 675 1.14 25.33 -5.36
C LYS A 675 1.86 25.35 -6.72
N ASP A 676 3.01 24.67 -6.82
CA ASP A 676 3.78 24.59 -8.06
C ASP A 676 3.01 23.82 -9.13
N ALA A 677 2.72 24.48 -10.24
CA ALA A 677 1.91 23.91 -11.30
C ALA A 677 2.59 24.03 -12.67
N ALA A 678 2.44 22.99 -13.48
CA ALA A 678 2.84 23.03 -14.87
C ALA A 678 1.85 23.83 -15.72
N SER A 679 2.37 24.47 -16.77
CA SER A 679 1.55 25.04 -17.84
C SER A 679 1.47 24.07 -19.01
N LEU A 680 0.27 23.84 -19.56
CA LEU A 680 0.07 23.02 -20.74
C LEU A 680 -0.15 23.86 -22.00
N LYS A 681 0.52 23.46 -23.09
CA LYS A 681 0.31 23.98 -24.45
C LYS A 681 -0.46 22.97 -25.27
N PHE A 682 -1.57 23.42 -25.84
CA PHE A 682 -2.43 22.62 -26.71
C PHE A 682 -2.33 23.09 -28.15
N ASN A 683 -2.31 22.16 -29.12
CA ASN A 683 -2.37 22.53 -30.54
C ASN A 683 -3.76 23.06 -30.96
N LYS A 684 -4.77 22.94 -30.10
CA LYS A 684 -6.15 23.40 -30.30
C LYS A 684 -6.70 23.93 -28.97
N LYS A 685 -7.52 24.99 -29.02
CA LYS A 685 -8.27 25.50 -27.84
C LYS A 685 -9.65 24.88 -27.69
N THR A 686 -10.23 24.44 -28.80
CA THR A 686 -11.53 23.77 -28.86
C THR A 686 -11.46 22.61 -29.84
N ILE A 687 -12.33 21.63 -29.67
CA ILE A 687 -12.44 20.48 -30.57
C ILE A 687 -13.91 20.16 -30.81
N LYS A 688 -14.26 19.87 -32.07
CA LYS A 688 -15.60 19.47 -32.50
C LYS A 688 -15.47 18.13 -33.21
N ILE A 689 -16.26 17.14 -32.80
CA ILE A 689 -16.09 15.75 -33.22
C ILE A 689 -17.45 15.20 -33.66
N SER A 690 -17.55 14.85 -34.94
CA SER A 690 -18.76 14.26 -35.50
C SER A 690 -18.97 12.82 -35.01
N PRO A 691 -20.20 12.30 -35.04
CA PRO A 691 -20.49 10.90 -34.72
C PRO A 691 -19.56 9.92 -35.44
N GLY A 692 -19.01 8.94 -34.71
CA GLY A 692 -18.11 7.92 -35.24
C GLY A 692 -16.75 8.44 -35.72
N LYS A 693 -16.38 9.68 -35.40
CA LYS A 693 -15.07 10.26 -35.76
C LYS A 693 -14.19 10.43 -34.53
N SER A 694 -12.89 10.52 -34.80
CA SER A 694 -11.87 10.81 -33.81
C SER A 694 -11.13 12.09 -34.16
N ALA A 695 -10.58 12.74 -33.15
CA ALA A 695 -9.72 13.90 -33.30
C ALA A 695 -8.49 13.79 -32.40
N LYS A 696 -7.33 14.21 -32.93
CA LYS A 696 -6.08 14.23 -32.18
C LYS A 696 -5.87 15.59 -31.50
N LEU A 697 -5.43 15.54 -30.24
CA LEU A 697 -5.02 16.69 -29.41
C LEU A 697 -3.58 16.47 -28.97
N LYS A 698 -2.67 17.35 -29.40
CA LYS A 698 -1.27 17.33 -28.93
C LYS A 698 -1.16 18.22 -27.70
N VAL A 699 -0.58 17.68 -26.64
CA VAL A 699 -0.38 18.33 -25.35
C VAL A 699 1.12 18.40 -25.07
N SER A 700 1.63 19.60 -24.83
CA SER A 700 3.03 19.85 -24.46
C SER A 700 3.10 20.45 -23.08
N VAL A 701 4.07 20.03 -22.27
CA VAL A 701 4.27 20.52 -20.90
C VAL A 701 5.32 21.62 -20.86
N ILE A 702 5.09 22.59 -20.00
CA ILE A 702 6.12 23.48 -19.44
C ILE A 702 6.13 23.19 -17.93
N PRO A 703 7.16 22.50 -17.41
CA PRO A 703 7.29 22.23 -15.98
C PRO A 703 7.28 23.54 -15.15
N PRO A 704 6.88 23.49 -13.86
CA PRO A 704 6.96 24.64 -12.98
C PRO A 704 8.40 25.14 -12.85
N LYS A 705 8.57 26.43 -12.53
CA LYS A 705 9.88 27.04 -12.26
C LYS A 705 10.28 26.86 -10.79
N SER A 706 10.21 25.63 -10.29
CA SER A 706 10.65 25.27 -8.95
C SER A 706 12.17 25.08 -8.89
N ASN A 707 12.75 25.06 -7.70
CA ASN A 707 14.13 24.64 -7.51
C ASN A 707 14.25 23.14 -7.87
N PRO A 708 15.12 22.74 -8.82
CA PRO A 708 15.24 21.33 -9.21
C PRO A 708 15.66 20.39 -8.07
N ALA A 709 16.36 20.90 -7.05
CA ALA A 709 16.76 20.13 -5.87
C ALA A 709 15.58 19.78 -4.94
N ASP A 710 14.41 20.39 -5.13
CA ASP A 710 13.22 20.07 -4.32
C ASP A 710 12.46 18.86 -4.90
N HIS A 711 12.76 18.46 -6.14
CA HIS A 711 12.11 17.35 -6.86
C HIS A 711 10.57 17.42 -6.82
N ILE A 712 10.03 18.63 -6.95
CA ILE A 712 8.58 18.88 -6.85
C ILE A 712 7.82 18.03 -7.87
N MET A 713 6.83 17.30 -7.36
CA MET A 713 5.98 16.43 -8.15
C MET A 713 4.72 17.21 -8.53
N TYR A 714 4.70 17.73 -9.75
CA TYR A 714 3.59 18.53 -10.26
C TYR A 714 2.56 17.66 -10.98
N GLY A 715 1.31 18.12 -11.02
CA GLY A 715 0.23 17.40 -11.68
C GLY A 715 -0.97 18.26 -12.00
N GLY A 716 -2.01 17.62 -12.53
CA GLY A 716 -3.29 18.22 -12.82
C GLY A 716 -4.08 17.38 -13.81
N TYR A 717 -5.06 18.01 -14.46
CA TYR A 717 -5.97 17.37 -15.38
C TYR A 717 -6.12 18.20 -16.66
N ILE A 718 -5.99 17.53 -17.80
CA ILE A 718 -6.45 18.07 -19.07
C ILE A 718 -7.96 17.94 -19.07
N GLN A 719 -8.67 19.07 -19.03
CA GLN A 719 -10.14 19.09 -18.97
C GLN A 719 -10.71 19.44 -20.34
N LEU A 720 -11.54 18.53 -20.87
CA LEU A 720 -12.42 18.78 -22.00
C LEU A 720 -13.76 19.25 -21.44
N LYS A 721 -13.93 20.56 -21.32
CA LYS A 721 -15.14 21.19 -20.81
C LYS A 721 -16.21 21.23 -21.89
N SER A 722 -17.33 20.55 -21.65
CA SER A 722 -18.43 20.44 -22.61
C SER A 722 -19.00 21.81 -22.97
N GLN A 723 -19.21 22.05 -24.27
CA GLN A 723 -19.80 23.29 -24.80
C GLN A 723 -21.26 23.10 -25.23
N GLN A 724 -21.86 21.95 -24.91
CA GLN A 724 -23.23 21.63 -25.30
C GLN A 724 -24.25 22.19 -24.30
N LYS A 725 -25.42 22.62 -24.80
CA LYS A 725 -26.45 23.26 -23.96
C LYS A 725 -27.20 22.30 -23.02
N LYS A 726 -27.14 20.97 -23.25
CA LYS A 726 -27.73 19.95 -22.38
C LYS A 726 -26.92 18.65 -22.41
N ASN A 727 -26.72 18.06 -21.23
CA ASN A 727 -26.40 16.64 -20.95
C ASN A 727 -25.02 16.06 -21.28
N ALA A 728 -24.09 16.73 -21.96
CA ALA A 728 -22.73 16.17 -22.11
C ALA A 728 -21.82 16.55 -20.94
N LYS A 729 -21.19 15.54 -20.34
CA LYS A 729 -20.26 15.68 -19.22
C LYS A 729 -18.90 16.22 -19.67
N ASP A 730 -18.24 16.89 -18.73
CA ASP A 730 -16.83 17.20 -18.85
C ASP A 730 -16.01 15.89 -18.78
N ILE A 731 -14.89 15.86 -19.50
CA ILE A 731 -13.95 14.75 -19.47
C ILE A 731 -12.63 15.23 -18.90
N THR A 732 -12.00 14.43 -18.05
CA THR A 732 -10.66 14.73 -17.52
C THR A 732 -9.66 13.63 -17.78
N ILE A 733 -8.41 14.04 -18.03
CA ILE A 733 -7.27 13.15 -18.24
C ILE A 733 -6.16 13.62 -17.29
N PRO A 734 -5.84 12.89 -16.21
CA PRO A 734 -4.76 13.24 -15.31
C PRO A 734 -3.42 13.29 -16.04
N TYR A 735 -2.56 14.21 -15.60
CA TYR A 735 -1.16 14.25 -15.96
C TYR A 735 -0.28 14.42 -14.73
N ILE A 736 0.91 13.82 -14.77
CA ILE A 736 1.94 13.93 -13.74
C ILE A 736 3.30 14.27 -14.35
N GLY A 737 4.19 14.84 -13.55
CA GLY A 737 5.62 14.96 -13.86
C GLY A 737 6.42 15.43 -12.65
N ILE A 738 7.76 15.32 -12.73
CA ILE A 738 8.64 15.69 -11.62
C ILE A 738 9.66 16.73 -12.06
N ALA A 739 9.75 17.84 -11.32
CA ALA A 739 10.71 18.90 -11.55
C ALA A 739 12.01 18.62 -10.79
N GLY A 740 12.84 17.74 -11.34
CA GLY A 740 14.13 17.30 -10.79
C GLY A 740 14.73 16.19 -11.64
N ASN A 741 15.96 15.75 -11.35
CA ASN A 741 16.59 14.59 -11.99
C ASN A 741 16.73 13.47 -10.97
N GLN A 742 15.88 12.44 -11.04
CA GLN A 742 15.88 11.38 -10.03
C GLN A 742 17.21 10.61 -9.98
N ARG A 743 17.95 10.56 -11.10
CA ARG A 743 19.26 9.89 -11.19
C ARG A 743 20.37 10.60 -10.42
N GLU A 744 20.17 11.85 -10.01
CA GLU A 744 21.15 12.61 -9.22
C GLU A 744 20.98 12.40 -7.71
N LEU A 745 19.86 11.82 -7.27
CA LEU A 745 19.59 11.59 -5.86
C LEU A 745 20.57 10.58 -5.25
N PRO A 746 20.97 10.79 -3.98
CA PRO A 746 21.73 9.81 -3.25
C PRO A 746 20.86 8.58 -2.95
N ILE A 747 21.44 7.40 -3.03
CA ILE A 747 20.78 6.17 -2.59
C ILE A 747 20.90 6.04 -1.07
N TYR A 748 22.08 6.29 -0.52
CA TYR A 748 22.28 6.16 0.92
C TYR A 748 22.00 7.48 1.65
N GLY A 749 21.27 7.40 2.76
CA GLY A 749 20.95 8.53 3.64
C GLY A 749 21.59 8.41 5.02
N HIS A 750 21.42 9.43 5.87
CA HIS A 750 21.85 9.42 7.27
C HIS A 750 23.30 8.98 7.50
N GLU A 751 24.22 9.38 6.61
CA GLU A 751 25.65 9.01 6.70
C GLU A 751 25.91 7.48 6.66
N THR A 752 24.97 6.71 6.11
CA THR A 752 25.11 5.27 5.86
C THR A 752 25.67 5.01 4.45
N PRO A 753 26.16 3.80 4.12
CA PRO A 753 26.41 2.68 5.03
C PRO A 753 27.47 2.99 6.08
N TYR A 754 27.45 2.24 7.17
CA TYR A 754 28.58 2.20 8.09
C TYR A 754 28.81 0.80 8.66
N LEU A 755 30.04 0.54 9.12
CA LEU A 755 30.41 -0.70 9.81
C LEU A 755 30.28 -0.51 11.33
N THR A 756 29.73 -1.49 12.01
CA THR A 756 29.55 -1.53 13.46
C THR A 756 29.70 -2.94 14.03
N ASN A 757 29.82 -3.05 15.36
CA ASN A 757 29.90 -4.29 16.12
C ASN A 757 28.57 -4.67 16.81
N SER A 758 27.53 -3.85 16.70
CA SER A 758 26.21 -4.11 17.25
C SER A 758 25.16 -3.39 16.40
N THR A 759 23.94 -3.90 16.39
CA THR A 759 22.81 -3.27 15.68
C THR A 759 22.29 -2.02 16.33
N ASP A 760 22.54 -1.84 17.62
CA ASP A 760 22.28 -0.57 18.32
C ASP A 760 23.37 0.48 17.98
N ALA A 761 24.28 0.14 17.06
CA ALA A 761 25.34 0.99 16.53
C ALA A 761 26.20 1.64 17.63
N THR A 762 26.45 0.92 18.73
CA THR A 762 27.17 1.46 19.91
C THR A 762 28.57 1.97 19.60
N TYR A 763 29.18 1.49 18.52
CA TYR A 763 30.43 2.00 17.99
C TYR A 763 30.44 1.91 16.46
N ILE A 764 30.73 3.02 15.80
CA ILE A 764 30.83 3.12 14.33
C ILE A 764 32.30 3.17 13.96
N PHE A 765 32.74 2.27 13.08
CA PHE A 765 34.12 2.21 12.62
C PHE A 765 34.31 3.18 11.44
N GLY A 766 35.16 4.19 11.62
CA GLY A 766 35.55 5.14 10.59
C GLY A 766 36.52 4.54 9.56
N PRO A 767 36.77 5.24 8.43
CA PRO A 767 37.53 4.69 7.30
C PRO A 767 38.95 4.20 7.62
N ASP A 768 39.56 4.79 8.65
CA ASP A 768 40.92 4.53 9.14
C ASP A 768 40.96 3.49 10.28
N ASP A 769 39.81 3.11 10.83
CA ASP A 769 39.73 2.10 11.88
C ASP A 769 39.94 0.69 11.34
N VAL A 770 40.25 -0.24 12.25
CA VAL A 770 40.35 -1.67 11.96
C VAL A 770 39.35 -2.43 12.84
N TYR A 771 38.41 -3.11 12.21
CA TYR A 771 37.52 -4.06 12.87
C TYR A 771 38.20 -5.41 12.99
N GLU A 772 38.46 -5.88 14.20
CA GLU A 772 38.98 -7.24 14.41
C GLU A 772 37.85 -8.26 14.43
N TYR A 773 37.77 -9.10 13.39
CA TYR A 773 36.77 -10.16 13.33
C TYR A 773 37.38 -11.53 13.68
N LYS A 774 37.10 -11.99 14.90
CA LYS A 774 37.39 -13.37 15.33
C LYS A 774 36.19 -14.24 15.01
N ARG A 775 36.31 -15.12 14.01
CA ARG A 775 35.19 -15.97 13.57
C ARG A 775 34.61 -16.84 14.67
N ALA A 776 35.47 -17.41 15.50
CA ALA A 776 35.06 -18.25 16.63
C ALA A 776 34.80 -17.38 17.87
N GLY A 777 33.54 -17.25 18.27
CA GLY A 777 33.13 -16.58 19.51
C GLY A 777 33.24 -15.05 19.49
N GLY A 778 33.60 -14.43 18.36
CA GLY A 778 33.57 -12.97 18.18
C GLY A 778 32.30 -12.49 17.48
N THR A 779 31.97 -11.21 17.66
CA THR A 779 30.85 -10.57 16.97
C THR A 779 31.20 -10.35 15.51
N ALA A 780 30.32 -10.78 14.60
CA ALA A 780 30.57 -10.57 13.19
C ALA A 780 30.38 -9.09 12.82
N PRO A 781 31.12 -8.58 11.83
CA PRO A 781 30.94 -7.22 11.33
C PRO A 781 29.52 -7.01 10.81
N ILE A 782 28.87 -5.95 11.28
CA ILE A 782 27.50 -5.57 10.92
C ILE A 782 27.56 -4.28 10.10
N PHE A 783 26.87 -4.28 8.97
CA PHE A 783 26.68 -3.11 8.13
C PHE A 783 25.27 -2.60 8.26
N ILE A 784 25.12 -1.31 8.57
CA ILE A 784 23.82 -0.65 8.66
C ILE A 784 23.64 0.26 7.44
N PHE A 785 22.46 0.22 6.84
CA PHE A 785 22.07 1.02 5.68
C PHE A 785 20.78 1.76 5.96
N TYR A 786 20.71 3.00 5.51
CA TYR A 786 19.48 3.74 5.31
C TYR A 786 19.36 4.05 3.83
N LEU A 787 18.34 3.52 3.16
CA LEU A 787 18.12 3.80 1.75
C LEU A 787 17.23 5.04 1.64
N ALA A 788 17.84 6.21 1.43
CA ALA A 788 17.11 7.45 1.21
C ALA A 788 16.19 7.35 -0.02
N ASN A 789 16.67 6.68 -1.07
CA ASN A 789 15.93 6.47 -2.32
C ASN A 789 16.01 5.00 -2.75
N PRO A 790 15.02 4.51 -3.52
CA PRO A 790 14.97 3.12 -3.93
C PRO A 790 16.11 2.80 -4.91
N SER A 791 16.60 1.55 -4.87
CA SER A 791 17.64 1.08 -5.78
C SER A 791 17.25 -0.25 -6.39
N LYS A 792 17.38 -0.34 -7.71
CA LYS A 792 17.07 -1.57 -8.45
C LYS A 792 18.10 -2.67 -8.17
N GLN A 793 19.34 -2.30 -7.80
CA GLN A 793 20.43 -3.25 -7.57
C GLN A 793 21.48 -2.66 -6.63
N ILE A 794 21.87 -3.40 -5.60
CA ILE A 794 22.98 -3.10 -4.70
C ILE A 794 23.92 -4.31 -4.70
N LYS A 795 25.21 -4.07 -4.97
CA LYS A 795 26.26 -5.08 -4.99
C LYS A 795 27.23 -4.86 -3.86
N ALA A 796 27.75 -5.94 -3.28
CA ALA A 796 28.66 -5.83 -2.14
C ALA A 796 30.05 -6.44 -2.41
N PRO A 797 30.91 -5.84 -3.26
CA PRO A 797 32.22 -6.42 -3.60
C PRO A 797 33.16 -6.54 -2.39
N LEU A 798 33.88 -7.66 -2.28
CA LEU A 798 34.96 -7.86 -1.31
C LEU A 798 36.32 -7.57 -1.96
N PHE A 799 37.13 -6.76 -1.28
CA PHE A 799 38.50 -6.42 -1.68
C PHE A 799 39.50 -6.90 -0.64
N ASP A 800 40.65 -7.38 -1.13
CA ASP A 800 41.86 -7.49 -0.32
C ASP A 800 42.35 -6.07 0.01
N ALA A 801 42.53 -5.75 1.30
CA ALA A 801 42.78 -4.37 1.73
C ALA A 801 44.20 -3.88 1.40
N GLU A 802 45.14 -4.77 1.14
CA GLU A 802 46.54 -4.42 0.85
C GLU A 802 46.79 -4.25 -0.64
N THR A 803 46.23 -5.15 -1.45
CA THR A 803 46.41 -5.16 -2.92
C THR A 803 45.30 -4.41 -3.66
N ASN A 804 44.19 -4.09 -2.98
CA ASN A 804 42.97 -3.53 -3.56
C ASN A 804 42.35 -4.40 -4.69
N LYS A 805 42.72 -5.68 -4.74
CA LYS A 805 42.19 -6.63 -5.70
C LYS A 805 40.79 -7.06 -5.26
N GLN A 806 39.80 -6.92 -6.14
CA GLN A 806 38.49 -7.50 -5.90
C GLN A 806 38.61 -9.03 -5.91
N LEU A 807 38.26 -9.65 -4.80
CA LEU A 807 38.27 -11.11 -4.64
C LEU A 807 36.94 -11.72 -5.05
N GLY A 808 35.85 -10.96 -4.88
CA GLY A 808 34.49 -11.43 -5.11
C GLY A 808 33.42 -10.50 -4.56
N TYR A 809 32.31 -11.05 -4.05
CA TYR A 809 31.23 -10.33 -3.37
C TYR A 809 30.96 -10.91 -1.99
N ALA A 810 30.83 -10.05 -0.97
CA ALA A 810 30.59 -10.44 0.42
C ALA A 810 29.14 -10.85 0.70
N PHE A 811 28.21 -10.40 -0.14
CA PHE A 811 26.78 -10.69 -0.06
C PHE A 811 26.22 -10.84 -1.48
N ALA A 812 25.13 -11.60 -1.61
CA ALA A 812 24.34 -11.65 -2.81
C ALA A 812 23.81 -10.27 -3.22
N ASP A 813 23.64 -10.05 -4.52
CA ASP A 813 23.05 -8.80 -5.04
C ASP A 813 21.67 -8.58 -4.42
N ILE A 814 21.44 -7.41 -3.83
CA ILE A 814 20.11 -6.99 -3.34
C ILE A 814 19.41 -6.31 -4.51
N GLU A 815 18.26 -6.82 -4.93
CA GLU A 815 17.52 -6.32 -6.08
C GLU A 815 16.16 -5.76 -5.67
N LEU A 816 15.68 -4.78 -6.45
CA LEU A 816 14.36 -4.19 -6.27
C LEU A 816 14.12 -3.64 -4.86
N SER A 817 15.15 -3.05 -4.24
CA SER A 817 15.06 -2.48 -2.91
C SER A 817 14.09 -1.31 -2.88
N ALA A 818 13.22 -1.30 -1.87
CA ALA A 818 12.45 -0.13 -1.51
C ALA A 818 13.33 0.89 -0.78
N ARG A 819 12.84 2.12 -0.66
CA ARG A 819 13.42 3.12 0.24
C ARG A 819 13.09 2.81 1.70
N SER A 820 13.85 3.38 2.62
CA SER A 820 13.55 3.41 4.04
C SER A 820 12.41 4.39 4.35
N SER A 821 11.74 4.18 5.50
CA SER A 821 10.68 5.03 6.03
C SER A 821 10.74 5.07 7.56
N SER A 822 9.95 5.93 8.21
CA SER A 822 9.85 5.94 9.69
C SER A 822 9.41 4.59 10.28
N GLY A 823 8.59 3.83 9.54
CA GLY A 823 8.17 2.48 9.91
C GLY A 823 9.19 1.38 9.57
N ASN A 824 10.19 1.67 8.74
CA ASN A 824 11.27 0.77 8.37
C ASN A 824 12.59 1.55 8.27
N PRO A 825 13.24 1.82 9.42
CA PRO A 825 14.29 2.85 9.53
C PRO A 825 15.65 2.41 9.01
N GLY A 826 15.82 1.20 8.46
CA GLY A 826 17.10 0.77 7.90
C GLY A 826 17.27 -0.74 7.80
N PHE A 827 18.33 -1.14 7.11
CA PHE A 827 18.71 -2.53 6.88
C PHE A 827 19.98 -2.85 7.65
N ALA A 828 20.08 -4.07 8.17
CA ALA A 828 21.30 -4.59 8.78
C ALA A 828 21.77 -5.84 8.04
N LEU A 829 23.05 -5.87 7.63
CA LEU A 829 23.68 -7.04 7.03
C LEU A 829 24.87 -7.48 7.87
N GLU A 830 24.85 -8.73 8.32
CA GLU A 830 25.93 -9.31 9.12
C GLU A 830 26.85 -10.15 8.22
N TRP A 831 28.14 -9.80 8.14
CA TRP A 831 29.11 -10.53 7.32
C TRP A 831 29.83 -11.61 8.13
N LYS A 832 29.54 -12.88 7.83
CA LYS A 832 30.14 -14.04 8.50
C LYS A 832 31.53 -14.43 7.95
N GLY A 833 32.18 -13.56 7.18
CA GLY A 833 33.54 -13.79 6.68
C GLY A 833 33.64 -14.66 5.43
N SER A 834 32.59 -14.76 4.63
CA SER A 834 32.53 -15.52 3.37
C SER A 834 32.30 -14.60 2.15
N TYR A 835 32.73 -15.00 0.96
CA TYR A 835 32.53 -14.21 -0.26
C TYR A 835 32.49 -15.06 -1.52
N THR A 836 31.78 -14.63 -2.57
CA THR A 836 31.71 -15.28 -3.89
C THR A 836 32.72 -14.74 -4.89
N SER A 837 33.65 -15.58 -5.34
CA SER A 837 34.63 -15.27 -6.40
C SER A 837 34.15 -15.69 -7.79
N ASN A 838 34.36 -14.86 -8.81
CA ASN A 838 34.17 -15.23 -10.21
C ASN A 838 35.43 -15.94 -10.71
N VAL A 839 35.36 -17.23 -11.06
CA VAL A 839 36.49 -17.95 -11.65
C VAL A 839 36.51 -17.75 -13.16
N ALA A 840 37.64 -17.27 -13.68
CA ALA A 840 37.83 -17.03 -15.11
C ALA A 840 37.56 -18.32 -15.92
N GLY A 841 36.56 -18.28 -16.81
CA GLY A 841 36.22 -19.36 -17.74
C GLY A 841 34.95 -20.15 -17.39
N LEU A 842 34.42 -20.01 -16.18
CA LEU A 842 33.12 -20.53 -15.75
C LEU A 842 32.47 -19.40 -14.93
N ASN A 843 31.42 -18.77 -15.48
CA ASN A 843 30.68 -17.67 -14.84
C ASN A 843 29.87 -18.12 -13.59
N LEU A 844 30.33 -19.14 -12.86
CA LEU A 844 29.69 -19.60 -11.64
C LEU A 844 30.44 -19.04 -10.42
N PRO A 845 29.74 -18.41 -9.47
CA PRO A 845 30.33 -17.78 -8.30
C PRO A 845 30.72 -18.82 -7.25
N ILE A 846 32.02 -18.92 -6.93
CA ILE A 846 32.53 -19.81 -5.89
C ILE A 846 32.61 -19.06 -4.57
N THR A 847 31.78 -19.44 -3.60
CA THR A 847 31.93 -18.97 -2.20
C THR A 847 33.17 -19.55 -1.54
N LYS A 848 33.87 -18.67 -0.87
CA LYS A 848 35.14 -18.89 -0.21
C LYS A 848 35.05 -18.28 1.17
N LEU A 849 35.63 -18.95 2.14
CA LEU A 849 35.95 -18.27 3.39
C LEU A 849 37.10 -17.31 3.11
N ALA A 850 36.99 -16.07 3.57
CA ALA A 850 38.12 -15.16 3.57
C ALA A 850 39.28 -15.82 4.36
N SER A 851 40.50 -15.83 3.85
CA SER A 851 41.61 -16.32 4.68
C SER A 851 41.84 -15.35 5.86
N PRO A 852 42.58 -15.72 6.91
CA PRO A 852 43.07 -14.72 7.85
C PRO A 852 43.82 -13.63 7.08
N GLY A 853 43.48 -12.36 7.32
CA GLY A 853 43.93 -11.25 6.47
C GLY A 853 43.09 -9.99 6.64
N LYS A 854 43.40 -8.97 5.85
CA LYS A 854 42.75 -7.65 5.91
C LYS A 854 41.88 -7.44 4.68
N TYR A 855 40.63 -7.08 4.91
CA TYR A 855 39.63 -6.95 3.86
C TYR A 855 38.88 -5.63 3.94
N ARG A 856 38.30 -5.20 2.82
CA ARG A 856 37.28 -4.15 2.78
C ARG A 856 36.07 -4.64 2.00
N ILE A 857 34.88 -4.27 2.43
CA ILE A 857 33.63 -4.55 1.72
C ILE A 857 33.14 -3.24 1.12
N GLY A 858 32.94 -3.24 -0.19
CA GLY A 858 32.25 -2.16 -0.89
C GLY A 858 30.75 -2.38 -0.85
N PHE A 859 29.98 -1.30 -0.93
CA PHE A 859 28.55 -1.34 -1.27
C PHE A 859 28.31 -0.38 -2.42
N ASN A 860 27.95 -0.94 -3.56
CA ASN A 860 27.73 -0.24 -4.80
C ASN A 860 26.24 -0.29 -5.11
N ALA A 861 25.51 0.81 -4.90
CA ALA A 861 24.10 0.92 -5.25
C ALA A 861 23.93 1.56 -6.62
N LEU A 862 23.09 0.96 -7.46
CA LEU A 862 22.65 1.57 -8.70
C LEU A 862 21.76 2.77 -8.36
N LYS A 863 22.13 3.94 -8.86
CA LYS A 863 21.33 5.16 -8.72
C LYS A 863 19.93 4.96 -9.29
N TRP A 864 18.96 5.72 -8.77
CA TRP A 864 17.58 5.62 -9.20
C TRP A 864 17.47 5.93 -10.71
N LEU A 865 16.85 5.02 -11.47
CA LEU A 865 16.77 5.08 -12.94
C LEU A 865 18.14 5.08 -13.64
N GLY A 866 19.18 4.57 -12.96
CA GLY A 866 20.53 4.40 -13.47
C GLY A 866 20.66 3.23 -14.45
N ASN A 867 21.61 3.33 -15.36
CA ASN A 867 21.99 2.24 -16.26
C ASN A 867 23.08 1.37 -15.60
N PRO A 868 22.83 0.07 -15.33
CA PRO A 868 23.83 -0.79 -14.67
C PRO A 868 25.14 -0.93 -15.47
N LYS A 869 25.13 -0.65 -16.78
CA LYS A 869 26.34 -0.64 -17.63
C LYS A 869 27.17 0.64 -17.51
N SER A 870 26.65 1.69 -16.88
CA SER A 870 27.33 2.97 -16.68
C SER A 870 27.99 3.03 -15.30
N LYS A 871 29.32 3.11 -15.24
CA LYS A 871 30.04 3.27 -13.96
C LYS A 871 29.64 4.54 -13.18
N LYS A 872 29.16 5.58 -13.86
CA LYS A 872 28.75 6.85 -13.24
C LYS A 872 27.39 6.76 -12.54
N ASP A 873 26.65 5.70 -12.82
CA ASP A 873 25.30 5.49 -12.29
C ASP A 873 25.35 4.61 -11.03
N TRP A 874 26.55 4.36 -10.48
CA TRP A 874 26.73 3.64 -9.23
C TRP A 874 27.21 4.60 -8.13
N GLU A 875 26.51 4.58 -7.00
CA GLU A 875 26.94 5.18 -5.75
C GLU A 875 27.72 4.12 -4.96
N ASN A 876 28.98 4.42 -4.61
CA ASN A 876 29.88 3.45 -4.02
C ASN A 876 30.30 3.91 -2.63
N TRP A 877 30.24 3.00 -1.68
CA TRP A 877 30.81 3.15 -0.35
C TRP A 877 31.79 2.00 -0.11
N THR A 878 32.76 2.18 0.79
CA THR A 878 33.71 1.13 1.17
C THR A 878 33.97 1.16 2.65
N SER A 879 33.93 -0.01 3.27
CA SER A 879 34.13 -0.18 4.71
C SER A 879 35.53 0.20 5.16
N SER A 880 35.67 0.42 6.47
CA SER A 880 36.94 0.34 7.18
C SER A 880 37.58 -1.05 7.02
N VAL A 881 38.85 -1.20 7.43
CA VAL A 881 39.55 -2.50 7.30
C VAL A 881 38.94 -3.50 8.26
N ILE A 882 38.60 -4.68 7.76
CA ILE A 882 38.18 -5.82 8.57
C ILE A 882 39.35 -6.80 8.60
N GLU A 883 39.97 -6.94 9.76
CA GLU A 883 41.03 -7.92 10.01
C GLU A 883 40.39 -9.22 10.49
N VAL A 884 40.35 -10.21 9.60
CA VAL A 884 39.86 -11.56 9.89
C VAL A 884 40.99 -12.34 10.56
N LYS A 885 40.72 -12.85 11.77
CA LYS A 885 41.67 -13.62 12.58
C LYS A 885 41.24 -15.08 12.74
#